data_AF-A0A821CM75-F1
#
_entry.id   AF-A0A821CM75-F1
#
_cell.length_a   1.000
_cell.length_b   1.000
_cell.length_c   1.000
_cell.angle_alpha   90.00
_cell.angle_beta   90.00
_cell.angle_gamma   90.00
#
_symmetry.space_group_name_H-M   'P 1'
#
loop_
_entity.id
_entity.type
_entity.pdbx_description
1 polymer ?
#
loop_
_entity_poly.entity_id
_entity_poly.type
_entity_poly.pdbx_seq_one_letter_code
_entity_poly.pdbx_strand_id
1 'polypeptide(L)'
;MMVDYQSLNDTDSITFASTEISLPRVVRFWILLLFDVPSTICTFYVLFCILIDKRLRSAVKNHVLVVLLILGLGTQLIDVPFYLNFTVHSSVIPSNSSVCILWWFTDIDMYDGGAILLAWTAFERHIIVFHNQWISTRNKRIFVHYLPLIFLILYIFIYYIYAFYYFPCENNYDYTLPFCNGYPCYLSDPFMGWNSWNHFHCNINEKLLQQTADAIVAAGLAAVGYEYINMDDCWQVSRDAQDVIQADPQAFPSGIPALADYVHSRKLKFGLYSDAGFKTCDGRPGSLHYEIIDAKTYASWGVDYLKYDNCNNDGTIPEVRYPVMRDALNASGRPIFYSMCEWGVDTPALWAANVGNSWRTTNDIEDSWNSMLNNIDLNNEFADKAGPGGWNDPDMLEVGNGDMTDTEYVTHFSLWAISKAPLLIGCDVNKMSNTTLSILTNSEVIAVNQDPLGVQGKKVAFQSTQSPTASSDVGITNCLSSTLNIEPKRFRWTYNAQDGSIRSALNGKCLSIESCNTAERTNIVVSECRINDPQAQCQGKNQQWIINTTDQTIVSQMNGKCLDVHNLAGSNVNAFSCNKQHNQRWIWNTIDGSIRNKNSGKCLIQIQELEVWAGPLDDGSAAVVLLNRGNSSEPITVHWSDIDFPTHDSALVRDLWAHKTIGAFRGNYTSPNIEPHAVMMLKITLFQ
;
A
#
# COMPACT_ATOMS: atom_id res chain seq x y z
N MET A 1 -10.56 34.23 37.30
CA MET A 1 -10.81 34.79 38.64
C MET A 1 -12.15 35.53 38.55
N MET A 2 -13.07 35.36 39.50
CA MET A 2 -14.36 36.07 39.48
C MET A 2 -14.26 37.40 40.24
N VAL A 3 -15.10 38.37 39.87
CA VAL A 3 -16.03 39.07 40.79
C VAL A 3 -17.07 39.85 39.96
N ASP A 4 -18.25 40.01 40.54
CA ASP A 4 -19.46 40.64 40.00
C ASP A 4 -19.59 42.11 40.49
N TYR A 5 -20.38 42.96 39.82
CA TYR A 5 -21.33 43.87 40.50
C TYR A 5 -22.30 44.58 39.53
N GLN A 6 -23.44 45.02 40.09
CA GLN A 6 -24.59 45.58 39.37
C GLN A 6 -24.66 47.12 39.37
N SER A 7 -25.51 47.61 38.45
CA SER A 7 -26.38 48.81 38.53
C SER A 7 -25.78 50.23 38.58
N LEU A 8 -26.35 51.10 37.73
CA LEU A 8 -27.08 52.32 38.15
C LEU A 8 -27.89 52.90 36.96
N ASN A 9 -28.92 53.69 37.27
CA ASN A 9 -29.89 54.23 36.29
C ASN A 9 -29.63 55.70 35.94
N ASP A 10 -30.24 56.14 34.83
CA ASP A 10 -30.71 57.49 34.47
C ASP A 10 -30.38 58.66 35.42
N THR A 11 -29.63 59.66 34.93
CA THR A 11 -30.19 60.97 34.50
C THR A 11 -29.14 61.93 33.90
N ASP A 12 -29.59 62.74 32.93
CA ASP A 12 -29.10 64.06 32.50
C ASP A 12 -27.62 64.31 32.07
N SER A 13 -27.39 64.09 30.76
CA SER A 13 -26.71 65.01 29.82
C SER A 13 -25.32 65.61 30.11
N ILE A 14 -24.32 65.18 29.35
CA ILE A 14 -23.13 65.99 28.95
C ILE A 14 -22.90 65.79 27.43
N THR A 15 -22.40 66.83 26.73
CA THR A 15 -22.28 66.87 25.26
C THR A 15 -20.85 66.70 24.74
N PHE A 16 -20.75 66.22 23.49
CA PHE A 16 -19.58 66.25 22.59
C PHE A 16 -18.26 65.58 23.00
N ALA A 17 -18.17 64.28 22.72
CA ALA A 17 -17.05 63.69 21.94
C ALA A 17 -17.47 62.33 21.38
N SER A 18 -17.20 62.04 20.11
CA SER A 18 -17.34 60.68 19.55
C SER A 18 -16.07 59.88 19.85
N THR A 19 -15.95 59.40 21.10
CA THR A 19 -14.86 58.51 21.52
C THR A 19 -14.97 57.15 20.83
N GLU A 20 -13.87 56.71 20.21
CA GLU A 20 -13.79 55.40 19.56
C GLU A 20 -13.85 54.27 20.61
N ILE A 21 -14.68 53.25 20.38
CA ILE A 21 -14.76 52.05 21.23
C ILE A 21 -14.28 50.85 20.41
N SER A 22 -13.07 50.37 20.70
CA SER A 22 -12.53 49.16 20.12
C SER A 22 -12.82 47.95 21.02
N LEU A 23 -13.46 46.93 20.46
CA LEU A 23 -13.63 45.61 21.10
C LEU A 23 -12.89 44.55 20.28
N PRO A 24 -11.88 43.87 20.85
CA PRO A 24 -11.12 42.86 20.11
C PRO A 24 -11.92 41.56 20.00
N ARG A 25 -11.90 40.96 18.80
CA ARG A 25 -11.96 39.51 18.64
C ARG A 25 -10.73 39.08 17.84
N VAL A 26 -9.94 38.19 18.43
CA VAL A 26 -8.79 37.59 17.74
C VAL A 26 -9.30 36.42 16.91
N VAL A 27 -8.99 36.42 15.62
CA VAL A 27 -9.14 35.28 14.71
C VAL A 27 -7.75 34.97 14.15
N ARG A 28 -7.45 33.68 13.95
CA ARG A 28 -6.13 33.17 13.56
C ARG A 28 -6.20 32.60 12.15
N PHE A 29 -5.19 32.89 11.33
CA PHE A 29 -4.98 32.23 10.03
C PHE A 29 -3.47 32.03 9.82
N TRP A 30 -3.12 31.03 9.00
CA TRP A 30 -1.74 30.73 8.60
C TRP A 30 -1.58 31.03 7.11
N ILE A 31 -0.45 31.62 6.72
CA ILE A 31 -0.08 31.79 5.31
C ILE A 31 1.33 31.21 5.14
N LEU A 32 1.42 30.17 4.31
CA LEU A 32 2.68 29.58 3.87
C LEU A 32 3.06 30.21 2.51
N LEU A 33 4.28 30.72 2.39
CA LEU A 33 4.83 31.20 1.13
C LEU A 33 6.12 30.42 0.82
N LEU A 34 6.03 29.54 -0.16
CA LEU A 34 7.16 28.80 -0.72
C LEU A 34 7.69 29.54 -1.95
N PHE A 35 9.02 29.66 -2.04
CA PHE A 35 9.70 30.14 -3.24
C PHE A 35 10.71 29.07 -3.65
N ASP A 36 10.52 28.48 -4.83
CA ASP A 36 11.54 27.66 -5.47
C ASP A 36 12.51 28.56 -6.28
N VAL A 37 13.80 28.26 -6.20
CA VAL A 37 14.89 29.01 -6.85
C VAL A 37 15.92 27.99 -7.34
N PRO A 38 15.91 27.59 -8.63
CA PRO A 38 16.59 26.38 -9.11
C PRO A 38 18.13 26.31 -9.02
N SER A 39 18.83 27.30 -8.48
CA SER A 39 20.27 27.17 -8.21
C SER A 39 20.82 28.11 -7.13
N THR A 40 21.80 27.61 -6.37
CA THR A 40 22.64 28.42 -5.47
C THR A 40 23.43 29.51 -6.20
N ILE A 41 23.74 29.32 -7.48
CA ILE A 41 24.43 30.31 -8.33
C ILE A 41 23.55 31.56 -8.50
N CYS A 42 22.25 31.41 -8.74
CA CYS A 42 21.31 32.53 -8.78
C CYS A 42 21.23 33.27 -7.44
N THR A 43 21.21 32.55 -6.31
CA THR A 43 21.19 33.15 -4.97
C THR A 43 22.42 34.02 -4.71
N PHE A 44 23.63 33.55 -5.06
CA PHE A 44 24.85 34.37 -4.97
C PHE A 44 24.82 35.58 -5.90
N TYR A 45 24.29 35.44 -7.12
CA TYR A 45 24.17 36.54 -8.08
C TYR A 45 23.23 37.64 -7.57
N VAL A 46 22.06 37.28 -7.02
CA VAL A 46 21.13 38.24 -6.41
C VAL A 46 21.76 38.96 -5.21
N LEU A 47 22.47 38.23 -4.34
CA LEU A 47 23.18 38.82 -3.19
C LEU A 47 24.25 39.83 -3.64
N PHE A 48 25.01 39.49 -4.69
CA PHE A 48 26.03 40.36 -5.30
C PHE A 48 25.41 41.62 -5.92
N CYS A 49 24.27 41.52 -6.62
CA CYS A 49 23.54 42.66 -7.14
C CYS A 49 23.06 43.61 -6.03
N ILE A 50 22.49 43.07 -4.94
CA ILE A 50 22.06 43.86 -3.77
C ILE A 50 23.26 44.57 -3.13
N LEU A 51 24.39 43.86 -2.97
CA LEU A 51 25.59 44.40 -2.32
C LEU A 51 26.40 45.40 -3.17
N ILE A 52 26.09 45.57 -4.45
CA ILE A 52 26.75 46.54 -5.34
C ILE A 52 25.85 47.73 -5.67
N ASP A 53 24.55 47.53 -5.90
CA ASP A 53 23.66 48.67 -6.16
C ASP A 53 23.44 49.55 -4.90
N LYS A 54 23.22 50.85 -5.10
CA LYS A 54 22.99 51.82 -4.01
C LYS A 54 21.50 52.04 -3.69
N ARG A 55 20.59 51.81 -4.64
CA ARG A 55 19.14 51.93 -4.46
C ARG A 55 18.60 50.70 -3.73
N LEU A 56 18.99 49.48 -4.13
CA LEU A 56 18.63 48.23 -3.46
C LEU A 56 19.13 48.21 -2.00
N ARG A 57 20.37 48.61 -1.73
CA ARG A 57 20.86 48.78 -0.35
C ARG A 57 20.11 49.84 0.46
N SER A 58 19.51 50.84 -0.19
CA SER A 58 18.68 51.83 0.49
C SER A 58 17.26 51.30 0.77
N ALA A 59 16.71 50.43 -0.08
CA ALA A 59 15.45 49.76 0.16
C ALA A 59 15.58 48.75 1.32
N VAL A 60 16.61 47.89 1.31
CA VAL A 60 16.90 46.91 2.38
C VAL A 60 17.24 47.59 3.71
N LYS A 61 17.74 48.84 3.72
CA LYS A 61 18.00 49.59 4.96
C LYS A 61 16.76 50.08 5.70
N ASN A 62 15.62 50.19 5.01
CA ASN A 62 14.39 50.79 5.56
C ASN A 62 13.29 49.75 5.84
N HIS A 63 13.53 48.48 5.55
CA HIS A 63 12.68 47.35 5.91
C HIS A 63 13.50 46.34 6.72
N VAL A 64 12.92 45.75 7.77
CA VAL A 64 13.62 44.78 8.63
C VAL A 64 13.74 43.43 7.90
N LEU A 65 14.76 43.31 7.05
CA LEU A 65 15.09 42.07 6.36
C LEU A 65 15.99 41.20 7.27
N VAL A 66 15.38 40.32 8.06
CA VAL A 66 16.12 39.29 8.81
C VAL A 66 16.65 38.26 7.81
N VAL A 67 17.90 38.42 7.41
CA VAL A 67 18.59 37.40 6.59
C VAL A 67 19.08 36.28 7.51
N LEU A 68 18.28 35.22 7.61
CA LEU A 68 18.70 33.93 8.14
C LEU A 68 18.63 32.87 7.03
N LEU A 69 19.74 32.73 6.32
CA LEU A 69 20.09 31.48 5.64
C LEU A 69 20.45 30.45 6.71
N ILE A 70 19.77 29.31 6.74
CA ILE A 70 20.31 28.01 7.17
C ILE A 70 19.36 26.88 6.73
N LEU A 71 19.91 25.68 6.59
CA LEU A 71 19.24 24.48 6.08
C LEU A 71 18.46 23.75 7.19
N GLY A 72 17.34 23.14 6.83
CA GLY A 72 16.76 22.00 7.56
C GLY A 72 15.58 22.30 8.50
N LEU A 73 14.48 21.58 8.23
CA LEU A 73 13.48 21.02 9.16
C LEU A 73 13.14 21.77 10.47
N GLY A 74 11.91 22.27 10.60
CA GLY A 74 11.30 22.60 11.89
C GLY A 74 9.97 23.36 11.77
N THR A 75 8.87 22.80 12.29
CA THR A 75 7.55 23.47 12.37
C THR A 75 7.35 24.15 13.72
N GLN A 76 6.93 25.41 13.72
CA GLN A 76 6.35 26.08 14.90
C GLN A 76 5.24 27.08 14.52
N LEU A 77 4.27 27.24 15.43
CA LEU A 77 3.14 28.17 15.31
C LEU A 77 3.39 29.39 16.24
N ILE A 78 3.12 30.61 15.77
CA ILE A 78 3.15 31.85 16.56
C ILE A 78 1.92 32.71 16.22
N ASP A 79 1.25 33.26 17.24
CA ASP A 79 0.05 34.11 17.12
C ASP A 79 0.33 35.59 17.40
N VAL A 80 -0.32 36.53 16.70
CA VAL A 80 -0.24 37.99 16.95
C VAL A 80 -1.59 38.70 16.72
N PRO A 81 -2.08 39.56 17.66
CA PRO A 81 -3.35 40.30 17.51
C PRO A 81 -3.18 41.79 17.13
N PHE A 82 -4.21 42.41 16.54
CA PHE A 82 -4.31 43.87 16.32
C PHE A 82 -5.77 44.39 16.38
N TYR A 83 -5.97 45.70 16.19
CA TYR A 83 -7.25 46.43 16.40
C TYR A 83 -7.56 47.40 15.24
N LEU A 84 -8.83 47.84 15.11
CA LEU A 84 -9.34 48.80 14.11
C LEU A 84 -10.36 49.78 14.74
N ASN A 85 -10.47 50.99 14.19
CA ASN A 85 -11.43 52.05 14.55
C ASN A 85 -11.96 52.77 13.28
N PHE A 86 -13.06 53.53 13.38
CA PHE A 86 -13.79 54.15 12.25
C PHE A 86 -14.41 55.53 12.57
N THR A 87 -14.55 56.40 11.56
CA THR A 87 -15.29 57.68 11.60
C THR A 87 -15.93 58.04 10.24
N VAL A 88 -16.98 58.87 10.22
CA VAL A 88 -17.82 59.14 9.02
C VAL A 88 -18.25 60.62 8.93
N HIS A 89 -18.32 61.19 7.71
CA HIS A 89 -18.91 62.51 7.38
C HIS A 89 -19.56 62.53 5.96
N SER A 90 -20.29 63.59 5.60
CA SER A 90 -21.22 63.65 4.43
C SER A 90 -21.40 65.12 3.94
N SER A 91 -22.19 65.54 2.92
CA SER A 91 -23.32 64.96 2.14
C SER A 91 -23.50 65.63 0.74
N VAL A 92 -24.15 64.93 -0.22
CA VAL A 92 -25.14 65.45 -1.23
C VAL A 92 -24.67 66.46 -2.33
N ILE A 93 -25.34 66.75 -3.48
CA ILE A 93 -26.16 66.08 -4.55
C ILE A 93 -26.99 67.19 -5.29
N PRO A 94 -27.40 67.15 -6.60
CA PRO A 94 -27.09 66.27 -7.77
C PRO A 94 -26.66 67.05 -9.07
N SER A 95 -26.49 66.36 -10.22
CA SER A 95 -27.33 66.56 -11.44
C SER A 95 -26.91 65.71 -12.65
N ASN A 96 -27.72 64.68 -12.98
CA ASN A 96 -27.75 63.90 -14.23
C ASN A 96 -26.41 63.44 -14.87
N SER A 97 -25.57 62.81 -14.07
CA SER A 97 -24.86 61.56 -14.41
C SER A 97 -24.54 60.82 -13.11
N SER A 98 -24.20 59.53 -13.19
CA SER A 98 -23.93 58.72 -11.98
C SER A 98 -22.71 59.22 -11.22
N VAL A 99 -22.94 60.03 -10.19
CA VAL A 99 -21.91 60.48 -9.25
C VAL A 99 -21.60 59.34 -8.28
N CYS A 100 -20.82 58.37 -8.75
CA CYS A 100 -20.10 57.45 -7.88
C CYS A 100 -19.01 58.25 -7.16
N ILE A 101 -19.31 58.75 -5.95
CA ILE A 101 -18.27 59.25 -5.05
C ILE A 101 -17.44 58.05 -4.61
N LEU A 102 -16.25 57.98 -5.19
CA LEU A 102 -15.24 56.97 -4.90
C LEU A 102 -14.77 57.12 -3.45
N TRP A 103 -14.97 56.10 -2.63
CA TRP A 103 -14.12 55.84 -1.46
C TRP A 103 -13.56 54.43 -1.59
N TRP A 104 -12.27 54.30 -1.30
CA TRP A 104 -11.52 53.07 -1.55
C TRP A 104 -11.86 51.97 -0.56
N PHE A 105 -12.82 51.13 -0.97
CA PHE A 105 -12.98 49.77 -0.46
C PHE A 105 -13.18 48.83 -1.64
N THR A 106 -12.10 48.58 -2.39
CA THR A 106 -11.95 47.32 -3.12
C THR A 106 -11.51 46.29 -2.09
N ASP A 107 -12.45 45.54 -1.55
CA ASP A 107 -12.93 44.27 -2.14
C ASP A 107 -11.88 43.18 -1.84
N ILE A 108 -12.06 42.44 -0.75
CA ILE A 108 -13.01 41.31 -0.56
C ILE A 108 -12.31 40.00 -0.90
N ASP A 109 -12.19 39.14 0.10
CA ASP A 109 -11.92 37.73 -0.10
C ASP A 109 -13.06 37.10 -0.89
N MET A 110 -12.76 36.39 -1.98
CA MET A 110 -13.29 35.05 -2.16
C MET A 110 -12.48 34.25 -3.20
N TYR A 111 -11.87 33.18 -2.69
CA TYR A 111 -11.84 31.84 -3.28
C TYR A 111 -12.03 31.70 -4.80
N ASP A 112 -10.94 31.24 -5.42
CA ASP A 112 -10.82 29.86 -5.94
C ASP A 112 -11.69 29.42 -7.14
N GLY A 113 -11.16 28.45 -7.90
CA GLY A 113 -11.72 27.97 -9.17
C GLY A 113 -11.06 28.63 -10.40
N GLY A 114 -10.33 27.90 -11.24
CA GLY A 114 -9.96 26.48 -11.15
C GLY A 114 -9.45 25.94 -12.48
N ALA A 115 -9.43 24.62 -12.62
CA ALA A 115 -9.51 23.96 -13.92
C ALA A 115 -10.97 23.94 -14.42
N ILE A 116 -11.20 23.60 -15.72
CA ILE A 116 -12.50 23.18 -16.30
C ILE A 116 -13.54 24.35 -16.43
N LEU A 117 -14.34 24.55 -17.50
CA LEU A 117 -14.47 24.00 -18.87
C LEU A 117 -15.06 25.06 -19.84
N LEU A 118 -15.50 24.64 -21.04
CA LEU A 118 -16.28 25.43 -22.03
C LEU A 118 -17.69 25.81 -21.54
N ALA A 119 -18.12 27.08 -21.72
CA ALA A 119 -19.51 27.49 -22.01
C ALA A 119 -19.64 28.99 -22.40
N TRP A 120 -20.84 29.45 -22.78
CA TRP A 120 -21.17 30.77 -23.34
C TRP A 120 -22.43 31.36 -22.65
N THR A 121 -22.61 32.69 -22.68
CA THR A 121 -23.79 33.51 -22.25
C THR A 121 -23.87 33.80 -20.74
N ALA A 122 -24.45 34.90 -20.21
CA ALA A 122 -24.88 36.25 -20.68
C ALA A 122 -24.90 37.18 -19.42
N PHE A 123 -25.11 38.52 -19.38
CA PHE A 123 -25.91 39.52 -20.11
C PHE A 123 -25.10 40.85 -20.17
N GLU A 124 -25.17 41.66 -21.24
CA GLU A 124 -26.10 42.78 -21.50
C GLU A 124 -26.27 43.84 -20.39
N ARG A 125 -26.13 45.13 -20.78
CA ARG A 125 -26.36 46.39 -20.01
C ARG A 125 -25.27 46.70 -18.97
N HIS A 126 -24.61 47.86 -19.01
CA HIS A 126 -25.21 49.19 -19.25
C HIS A 126 -24.52 50.00 -20.36
N ILE A 127 -25.29 50.91 -20.97
CA ILE A 127 -24.85 51.95 -21.93
C ILE A 127 -25.26 53.31 -21.34
N ILE A 128 -24.45 54.37 -21.54
CA ILE A 128 -24.72 55.84 -21.52
C ILE A 128 -23.41 56.56 -21.12
N VAL A 129 -22.89 57.62 -21.77
CA VAL A 129 -23.24 58.33 -23.02
C VAL A 129 -21.97 59.02 -23.61
N PHE A 130 -22.08 59.58 -24.83
CA PHE A 130 -21.15 60.48 -25.55
C PHE A 130 -20.52 61.62 -24.68
N HIS A 131 -19.45 62.35 -25.06
CA HIS A 131 -19.27 63.06 -26.34
C HIS A 131 -17.88 63.76 -26.44
N ASN A 132 -17.35 63.94 -27.67
CA ASN A 132 -16.22 64.81 -28.07
C ASN A 132 -14.82 64.58 -27.44
N GLN A 133 -13.68 64.70 -28.13
CA GLN A 133 -13.37 65.24 -29.48
C GLN A 133 -12.50 64.27 -30.33
N TRP A 134 -12.22 64.66 -31.58
CA TRP A 134 -11.38 63.94 -32.55
C TRP A 134 -9.89 63.92 -32.18
N ILE A 135 -9.16 62.90 -32.67
CA ILE A 135 -8.08 63.09 -33.66
C ILE A 135 -8.16 61.93 -34.67
N SER A 136 -8.03 62.24 -35.96
CA SER A 136 -8.06 61.26 -37.06
C SER A 136 -6.74 61.29 -37.84
N THR A 137 -6.06 60.15 -37.96
CA THR A 137 -4.97 59.95 -38.94
C THR A 137 -4.92 58.51 -39.50
N ARG A 138 -6.04 58.08 -40.10
CA ARG A 138 -6.19 57.29 -41.36
C ARG A 138 -5.30 56.05 -41.70
N ASN A 139 -4.26 55.67 -40.96
CA ASN A 139 -3.16 54.84 -41.51
C ASN A 139 -2.53 53.77 -40.58
N LYS A 140 -3.26 53.26 -39.57
CA LYS A 140 -2.79 52.14 -38.71
C LYS A 140 -3.86 51.07 -38.44
N ARG A 141 -4.32 50.36 -39.48
CA ARG A 141 -5.07 49.08 -39.32
C ARG A 141 -4.26 47.81 -39.58
N ILE A 142 -3.13 47.90 -40.29
CA ILE A 142 -2.28 46.74 -40.62
C ILE A 142 -1.32 46.39 -39.46
N PHE A 143 -0.77 47.38 -38.77
CA PHE A 143 0.30 47.16 -37.79
C PHE A 143 -0.14 46.61 -36.42
N VAL A 144 -1.43 46.66 -36.07
CA VAL A 144 -1.91 46.29 -34.73
C VAL A 144 -2.50 44.88 -34.68
N HIS A 145 -3.17 44.41 -35.74
CA HIS A 145 -3.82 43.11 -35.75
C HIS A 145 -2.93 41.95 -36.22
N TYR A 146 -1.96 42.20 -37.12
CA TYR A 146 -1.13 41.13 -37.68
C TYR A 146 0.18 40.89 -36.91
N LEU A 147 0.66 41.88 -36.13
CA LEU A 147 1.91 41.72 -35.37
C LEU A 147 1.85 40.56 -34.36
N PRO A 148 0.78 40.37 -33.55
CA PRO A 148 0.68 39.23 -32.64
C PRO A 148 0.63 37.89 -33.38
N LEU A 149 -0.04 37.84 -34.54
CA LEU A 149 -0.15 36.64 -35.36
C LEU A 149 1.20 36.25 -35.99
N ILE A 150 1.98 37.24 -36.43
CA ILE A 150 3.34 37.05 -36.96
C ILE A 150 4.29 36.56 -35.85
N PHE A 151 4.20 37.13 -34.64
CA PHE A 151 4.97 36.63 -33.49
C PHE A 151 4.58 35.21 -33.08
N LEU A 152 3.29 34.86 -33.10
CA LEU A 152 2.81 33.50 -32.81
C LEU A 152 3.34 32.48 -33.83
N ILE A 153 3.25 32.81 -35.13
CA ILE A 153 3.75 31.95 -36.20
C ILE A 153 5.28 31.80 -36.11
N LEU A 154 6.02 32.89 -35.89
CA LEU A 154 7.47 32.83 -35.69
C LEU A 154 7.86 32.03 -34.44
N TYR A 155 7.13 32.16 -33.34
CA TYR A 155 7.36 31.38 -32.12
C TYR A 155 7.18 29.88 -32.38
N ILE A 156 6.08 29.47 -33.03
CA ILE A 156 5.84 28.07 -33.41
C ILE A 156 6.95 27.56 -34.35
N PHE A 157 7.36 28.35 -35.35
CA PHE A 157 8.39 27.94 -36.30
C PHE A 157 9.78 27.82 -35.66
N ILE A 158 10.14 28.75 -34.76
CA ILE A 158 11.40 28.69 -34.00
C ILE A 158 11.37 27.52 -33.02
N TYR A 159 10.27 27.30 -32.31
CA TYR A 159 10.09 26.17 -31.38
C TYR A 159 10.26 24.82 -32.09
N TYR A 160 9.60 24.62 -33.24
CA TYR A 160 9.74 23.39 -34.02
C TYR A 160 11.15 23.23 -34.61
N ILE A 161 11.80 24.29 -35.09
CA ILE A 161 13.20 24.20 -35.54
C ILE A 161 14.13 23.84 -34.37
N TYR A 162 13.93 24.41 -33.19
CA TYR A 162 14.75 24.10 -32.02
C TYR A 162 14.57 22.63 -31.58
N ALA A 163 13.33 22.14 -31.57
CA ALA A 163 13.02 20.74 -31.28
C ALA A 163 13.66 19.78 -32.31
N PHE A 164 13.64 20.12 -33.60
CA PHE A 164 14.16 19.26 -34.66
C PHE A 164 15.69 19.25 -34.78
N TYR A 165 16.39 20.31 -34.36
CA TYR A 165 17.84 20.45 -34.54
C TYR A 165 18.68 20.24 -33.27
N TYR A 166 18.10 20.27 -32.07
CA TYR A 166 18.87 20.17 -30.82
C TYR A 166 18.60 18.92 -29.96
N PHE A 167 17.69 18.01 -30.35
CA PHE A 167 17.45 16.76 -29.61
C PHE A 167 17.30 15.52 -30.51
N PRO A 168 18.42 14.83 -30.80
CA PRO A 168 18.45 13.40 -31.10
C PRO A 168 18.91 12.62 -29.85
N CYS A 169 18.19 12.75 -28.74
CA CYS A 169 18.43 11.97 -27.52
C CYS A 169 17.11 11.41 -27.00
N GLU A 170 17.02 10.07 -26.92
CA GLU A 170 15.88 9.33 -26.37
C GLU A 170 15.90 9.43 -24.83
N ASN A 171 15.55 10.60 -24.31
CA ASN A 171 15.45 10.84 -22.87
C ASN A 171 14.17 10.18 -22.32
N ASN A 172 14.25 8.89 -22.00
CA ASN A 172 13.29 8.17 -21.15
C ASN A 172 13.38 8.64 -19.68
N TYR A 173 13.23 9.95 -19.46
CA TYR A 173 13.00 10.54 -18.16
C TYR A 173 11.55 11.01 -18.10
N ASP A 174 10.71 10.18 -17.50
CA ASP A 174 9.35 10.58 -17.20
C ASP A 174 9.35 11.63 -16.07
N TYR A 175 8.71 12.76 -16.32
CA TYR A 175 8.69 13.91 -15.40
C TYR A 175 7.50 13.87 -14.43
N THR A 176 6.68 12.81 -14.46
CA THR A 176 5.57 12.58 -13.52
C THR A 176 5.94 11.76 -12.27
N LEU A 177 7.21 11.46 -12.04
CA LEU A 177 7.65 10.72 -10.85
C LEU A 177 7.55 11.56 -9.55
N PRO A 178 6.77 11.14 -8.55
CA PRO A 178 6.74 11.78 -7.24
C PRO A 178 8.01 11.46 -6.44
N PHE A 179 8.33 12.34 -5.49
CA PHE A 179 9.45 12.15 -4.57
C PHE A 179 8.98 11.50 -3.27
N CYS A 180 9.11 10.18 -3.12
CA CYS A 180 8.98 9.57 -1.79
C CYS A 180 10.32 9.75 -1.05
N ASN A 181 10.26 10.28 0.18
CA ASN A 181 11.40 10.47 1.08
C ASN A 181 12.65 11.18 0.48
N GLY A 182 12.46 12.00 -0.56
CA GLY A 182 13.49 12.86 -1.14
C GLY A 182 14.26 12.30 -2.34
N TYR A 183 13.93 11.09 -2.81
CA TYR A 183 14.49 10.50 -4.03
C TYR A 183 13.41 10.44 -5.13
N PRO A 184 13.78 10.44 -6.43
CA PRO A 184 12.82 10.21 -7.50
C PRO A 184 12.34 8.76 -7.41
N CYS A 185 11.10 8.56 -6.97
CA CYS A 185 10.51 7.24 -6.94
C CYS A 185 9.78 7.00 -8.25
N TYR A 186 10.24 5.99 -8.99
CA TYR A 186 9.39 5.35 -9.98
C TYR A 186 8.12 4.93 -9.26
N LEU A 187 6.96 5.38 -9.75
CA LEU A 187 5.67 4.77 -9.40
C LEU A 187 5.63 3.40 -10.07
N SER A 188 6.40 2.47 -9.53
CA SER A 188 6.28 1.06 -9.85
C SER A 188 5.11 0.52 -9.06
N ASP A 189 4.02 0.26 -9.75
CA ASP A 189 2.99 -0.72 -9.36
C ASP A 189 3.66 -2.06 -8.98
N PRO A 190 2.96 -2.99 -8.30
CA PRO A 190 3.56 -4.27 -7.91
C PRO A 190 4.12 -4.99 -9.14
N PHE A 191 5.43 -5.23 -9.17
CA PHE A 191 6.07 -5.65 -10.41
C PHE A 191 5.57 -7.04 -10.86
N MET A 192 5.43 -7.19 -12.19
CA MET A 192 4.93 -8.41 -12.81
C MET A 192 6.01 -9.02 -13.72
N GLY A 193 6.16 -10.34 -13.68
CA GLY A 193 7.18 -11.03 -14.48
C GLY A 193 7.18 -12.54 -14.29
N TRP A 194 8.35 -13.14 -14.48
CA TRP A 194 8.61 -14.56 -14.34
C TRP A 194 9.92 -14.79 -13.62
N ASN A 195 10.02 -15.87 -12.86
CA ASN A 195 11.23 -16.32 -12.18
C ASN A 195 11.47 -17.81 -12.45
N SER A 196 12.73 -18.19 -12.67
CA SER A 196 13.11 -19.57 -12.96
C SER A 196 13.01 -20.56 -11.79
N TRP A 197 12.99 -20.09 -10.54
CA TRP A 197 13.29 -20.92 -9.37
C TRP A 197 12.33 -22.08 -9.17
N ASN A 198 11.03 -21.83 -9.03
CA ASN A 198 10.07 -22.84 -8.54
C ASN A 198 9.95 -24.06 -9.47
N HIS A 199 10.09 -23.88 -10.79
CA HIS A 199 9.99 -24.99 -11.75
C HIS A 199 11.35 -25.57 -12.21
N PHE A 200 12.44 -24.78 -12.20
CA PHE A 200 13.71 -25.21 -12.78
C PHE A 200 14.85 -25.36 -11.77
N HIS A 201 14.82 -24.67 -10.63
CA HIS A 201 15.93 -24.56 -9.68
C HIS A 201 17.25 -24.27 -10.42
N CYS A 202 18.35 -24.97 -10.09
CA CYS A 202 19.62 -24.93 -10.81
C CYS A 202 19.60 -25.30 -12.31
N ASN A 203 18.50 -25.85 -12.88
CA ASN A 203 18.46 -26.36 -14.26
C ASN A 203 18.21 -25.25 -15.31
N ILE A 204 18.92 -24.13 -15.18
CA ILE A 204 18.83 -22.94 -16.02
C ILE A 204 19.99 -22.84 -17.03
N ASN A 205 19.75 -22.14 -18.14
CA ASN A 205 20.74 -21.84 -19.18
C ASN A 205 20.22 -20.74 -20.12
N GLU A 206 21.11 -20.11 -20.86
CA GLU A 206 20.83 -19.02 -21.80
C GLU A 206 19.66 -19.34 -22.74
N LYS A 207 19.61 -20.55 -23.29
CA LYS A 207 18.55 -20.97 -24.22
C LYS A 207 17.19 -21.06 -23.52
N LEU A 208 17.12 -21.58 -22.29
CA LEU A 208 15.87 -21.60 -21.53
C LEU A 208 15.33 -20.17 -21.33
N LEU A 209 16.18 -19.25 -20.87
CA LEU A 209 15.80 -17.86 -20.62
C LEU A 209 15.35 -17.14 -21.91
N GLN A 210 16.04 -17.38 -23.04
CA GLN A 210 15.62 -16.90 -24.36
C GLN A 210 14.25 -17.46 -24.78
N GLN A 211 14.02 -18.77 -24.61
CA GLN A 211 12.74 -19.41 -24.96
C GLN A 211 11.58 -18.91 -24.08
N THR A 212 11.82 -18.76 -22.78
CA THR A 212 10.87 -18.16 -21.82
C THR A 212 10.51 -16.72 -22.20
N ALA A 213 11.48 -15.88 -22.58
CA ALA A 213 11.23 -14.52 -23.02
C ALA A 213 10.38 -14.48 -24.32
N ASP A 214 10.70 -15.31 -25.31
CA ASP A 214 9.89 -15.47 -26.53
C ASP A 214 8.48 -15.99 -26.21
N ALA A 215 8.32 -16.93 -25.27
CA ALA A 215 7.04 -17.49 -24.86
C ALA A 215 6.14 -16.47 -24.14
N ILE A 216 6.70 -15.63 -23.27
CA ILE A 216 5.96 -14.56 -22.56
C ILE A 216 5.43 -13.50 -23.52
N VAL A 217 6.17 -13.16 -24.59
CA VAL A 217 5.64 -12.32 -25.67
C VAL A 217 4.58 -13.07 -26.49
N ALA A 218 4.85 -14.31 -26.91
CA ALA A 218 3.97 -15.08 -27.79
C ALA A 218 2.62 -15.47 -27.14
N ALA A 219 2.60 -15.71 -25.83
CA ALA A 219 1.40 -16.00 -25.05
C ALA A 219 0.59 -14.73 -24.70
N GLY A 220 1.12 -13.53 -24.96
CA GLY A 220 0.48 -12.26 -24.62
C GLY A 220 0.66 -11.82 -23.17
N LEU A 221 1.41 -12.56 -22.34
CA LEU A 221 1.73 -12.19 -20.95
C LEU A 221 2.42 -10.81 -20.87
N ALA A 222 3.37 -10.54 -21.77
CA ALA A 222 4.00 -9.23 -21.89
C ALA A 222 2.99 -8.08 -22.13
N ALA A 223 1.87 -8.36 -22.80
CA ALA A 223 0.84 -7.38 -23.13
C ALA A 223 -0.15 -7.09 -21.98
N VAL A 224 -0.09 -7.86 -20.89
CA VAL A 224 -0.86 -7.64 -19.65
C VAL A 224 0.03 -7.30 -18.45
N GLY A 225 1.31 -6.98 -18.67
CA GLY A 225 2.21 -6.40 -17.66
C GLY A 225 3.43 -7.24 -17.28
N TYR A 226 3.51 -8.52 -17.66
CA TYR A 226 4.64 -9.40 -17.29
C TYR A 226 5.92 -9.06 -18.07
N GLU A 227 6.65 -8.04 -17.60
CA GLU A 227 7.83 -7.49 -18.27
C GLU A 227 9.15 -8.10 -17.78
N TYR A 228 9.24 -8.52 -16.51
CA TYR A 228 10.52 -8.96 -15.92
C TYR A 228 10.81 -10.44 -16.18
N ILE A 229 11.97 -10.75 -16.74
CA ILE A 229 12.53 -12.10 -16.89
C ILE A 229 13.65 -12.27 -15.87
N ASN A 230 13.32 -12.81 -14.70
CA ASN A 230 14.24 -12.94 -13.58
C ASN A 230 14.91 -14.32 -13.61
N MET A 231 16.25 -14.32 -13.68
CA MET A 231 17.06 -15.52 -13.56
C MET A 231 17.54 -15.66 -12.11
N ASP A 232 17.15 -16.77 -11.47
CA ASP A 232 17.43 -17.03 -10.06
C ASP A 232 18.82 -17.68 -9.84
N ASP A 233 19.07 -18.31 -8.68
CA ASP A 233 20.36 -18.92 -8.30
C ASP A 233 20.93 -19.90 -9.35
N CYS A 234 22.19 -20.27 -9.18
CA CYS A 234 22.97 -21.21 -9.99
C CYS A 234 23.56 -20.64 -11.29
N TRP A 235 23.30 -19.37 -11.64
CA TRP A 235 23.89 -18.75 -12.83
C TRP A 235 25.39 -18.44 -12.67
N GLN A 236 25.84 -18.08 -11.47
CA GLN A 236 27.24 -17.77 -11.17
C GLN A 236 28.06 -19.00 -10.72
N VAL A 237 29.35 -19.01 -11.03
CA VAL A 237 30.28 -20.13 -10.71
C VAL A 237 31.53 -19.72 -9.94
N SER A 238 32.05 -18.51 -10.16
CA SER A 238 33.31 -18.04 -9.56
C SER A 238 33.41 -16.52 -9.50
N ARG A 239 34.52 -16.03 -8.94
CA ARG A 239 35.03 -14.67 -9.17
C ARG A 239 36.36 -14.79 -9.93
N ASP A 240 36.70 -13.78 -10.72
CA ASP A 240 37.99 -13.70 -11.41
C ASP A 240 39.10 -13.08 -10.52
N ALA A 241 40.28 -12.83 -11.11
CA ALA A 241 41.41 -12.23 -10.40
C ALA A 241 41.25 -10.71 -10.11
N GLN A 242 40.12 -10.11 -10.46
CA GLN A 242 39.70 -8.76 -10.13
C GLN A 242 38.45 -8.79 -9.20
N ASP A 243 38.15 -9.96 -8.62
CA ASP A 243 36.98 -10.26 -7.80
C ASP A 243 35.62 -10.09 -8.50
N VAL A 244 35.60 -9.94 -9.83
CA VAL A 244 34.37 -9.79 -10.62
C VAL A 244 33.66 -11.14 -10.73
N ILE A 245 32.38 -11.17 -10.39
CA ILE A 245 31.52 -12.36 -10.45
C ILE A 245 31.37 -12.88 -11.89
N GLN A 246 31.49 -14.20 -12.06
CA GLN A 246 31.48 -14.88 -13.36
C GLN A 246 30.29 -15.82 -13.50
N ALA A 247 29.56 -15.71 -14.61
CA ALA A 247 28.51 -16.65 -15.01
C ALA A 247 29.11 -17.98 -15.48
N ASP A 248 28.31 -19.06 -15.42
CA ASP A 248 28.69 -20.37 -15.95
C ASP A 248 28.89 -20.30 -17.49
N PRO A 249 30.11 -20.52 -18.02
CA PRO A 249 30.40 -20.39 -19.45
C PRO A 249 29.93 -21.60 -20.28
N GLN A 250 29.31 -22.62 -19.67
CA GLN A 250 28.65 -23.73 -20.36
C GLN A 250 27.13 -23.52 -20.41
N ALA A 251 26.53 -22.96 -19.35
CA ALA A 251 25.10 -22.61 -19.36
C ALA A 251 24.82 -21.27 -20.05
N PHE A 252 25.78 -20.32 -20.04
CA PHE A 252 25.66 -18.98 -20.63
C PHE A 252 26.84 -18.66 -21.58
N PRO A 253 27.00 -19.43 -22.68
CA PRO A 253 28.14 -19.31 -23.58
C PRO A 253 28.26 -17.96 -24.31
N SER A 254 27.16 -17.20 -24.48
CA SER A 254 27.19 -15.83 -25.01
C SER A 254 27.48 -14.76 -23.92
N GLY A 255 27.44 -15.15 -22.65
CA GLY A 255 27.56 -14.25 -21.50
C GLY A 255 26.26 -13.50 -21.17
N ILE A 256 26.14 -13.03 -19.92
CA ILE A 256 24.95 -12.34 -19.42
C ILE A 256 24.57 -11.07 -20.20
N PRO A 257 25.51 -10.20 -20.66
CA PRO A 257 25.14 -9.05 -21.47
C PRO A 257 24.36 -9.40 -22.74
N ALA A 258 24.75 -10.48 -23.45
CA ALA A 258 24.07 -10.91 -24.66
C ALA A 258 22.67 -11.50 -24.37
N LEU A 259 22.47 -12.06 -23.18
CA LEU A 259 21.15 -12.52 -22.72
C LEU A 259 20.26 -11.32 -22.33
N ALA A 260 20.81 -10.30 -21.66
CA ALA A 260 20.10 -9.06 -21.36
C ALA A 260 19.69 -8.32 -22.65
N ASP A 261 20.62 -8.11 -23.58
CA ASP A 261 20.35 -7.54 -24.91
C ASP A 261 19.24 -8.31 -25.66
N TYR A 262 19.22 -9.65 -25.55
CA TYR A 262 18.16 -10.48 -26.12
C TYR A 262 16.81 -10.18 -25.48
N VAL A 263 16.72 -10.16 -24.15
CA VAL A 263 15.48 -9.86 -23.41
C VAL A 263 15.00 -8.42 -23.70
N HIS A 264 15.90 -7.43 -23.71
CA HIS A 264 15.59 -6.05 -24.10
C HIS A 264 15.08 -5.96 -25.54
N SER A 265 15.60 -6.76 -26.48
CA SER A 265 15.10 -6.80 -27.86
C SER A 265 13.64 -7.29 -27.99
N ARG A 266 13.09 -7.93 -26.94
CA ARG A 266 11.68 -8.32 -26.83
C ARG A 266 10.81 -7.23 -26.18
N LYS A 267 11.41 -6.11 -25.76
CA LYS A 267 10.83 -5.09 -24.87
C LYS A 267 10.51 -5.60 -23.46
N LEU A 268 11.24 -6.64 -23.03
CA LEU A 268 11.19 -7.16 -21.67
C LEU A 268 12.39 -6.61 -20.87
N LYS A 269 12.34 -6.75 -19.55
CA LYS A 269 13.38 -6.36 -18.59
C LYS A 269 14.09 -7.61 -18.08
N PHE A 270 15.39 -7.54 -17.81
CA PHE A 270 16.20 -8.69 -17.40
C PHE A 270 16.61 -8.60 -15.93
N GLY A 271 16.31 -9.63 -15.14
CA GLY A 271 16.65 -9.70 -13.73
C GLY A 271 17.69 -10.77 -13.40
N LEU A 272 18.52 -10.48 -12.40
CA LEU A 272 19.41 -11.45 -11.77
C LEU A 272 19.03 -11.72 -10.31
N TYR A 273 19.67 -12.75 -9.79
CA TYR A 273 19.72 -13.09 -8.38
C TYR A 273 21.15 -13.00 -7.84
N SER A 274 21.29 -12.55 -6.59
CA SER A 274 22.48 -12.77 -5.77
C SER A 274 22.07 -12.85 -4.29
N ASP A 275 23.05 -12.93 -3.40
CA ASP A 275 22.85 -13.13 -1.97
C ASP A 275 23.65 -12.10 -1.15
N ALA A 276 23.05 -11.60 -0.08
CA ALA A 276 23.64 -10.76 0.95
C ALA A 276 24.59 -11.53 1.91
N GLY A 277 25.02 -12.74 1.56
CA GLY A 277 26.04 -13.53 2.25
C GLY A 277 27.28 -13.83 1.40
N PHE A 278 28.19 -14.63 1.96
CA PHE A 278 29.41 -15.06 1.25
C PHE A 278 29.10 -16.02 0.10
N LYS A 279 27.94 -16.67 0.18
CA LYS A 279 27.44 -17.65 -0.80
C LYS A 279 25.94 -17.56 -0.92
N THR A 280 25.44 -17.83 -2.12
CA THR A 280 24.02 -18.06 -2.38
C THR A 280 23.50 -19.31 -1.68
N CYS A 281 22.18 -19.51 -1.67
CA CYS A 281 21.56 -20.67 -1.04
C CYS A 281 22.01 -22.00 -1.67
N ASP A 282 22.17 -22.07 -3.00
CA ASP A 282 22.78 -23.22 -3.71
C ASP A 282 24.33 -23.16 -3.75
N GLY A 283 24.92 -22.39 -2.83
CA GLY A 283 26.35 -22.42 -2.49
C GLY A 283 27.29 -21.75 -3.49
N ARG A 284 26.77 -20.98 -4.44
CA ARG A 284 27.53 -20.20 -5.45
C ARG A 284 28.08 -18.89 -4.84
N PRO A 285 28.92 -18.10 -5.54
CA PRO A 285 29.39 -16.82 -5.00
C PRO A 285 28.24 -15.84 -4.70
N GLY A 286 28.15 -15.41 -3.43
CA GLY A 286 27.29 -14.30 -2.99
C GLY A 286 28.04 -12.96 -3.04
N SER A 287 27.34 -11.87 -2.76
CA SER A 287 27.82 -10.49 -2.93
C SER A 287 28.29 -9.80 -1.64
N LEU A 288 28.24 -10.45 -0.47
CA LEU A 288 28.68 -9.83 0.78
C LEU A 288 30.16 -9.41 0.72
N HIS A 289 30.41 -8.13 0.98
CA HIS A 289 31.69 -7.41 0.82
C HIS A 289 32.18 -7.19 -0.64
N TYR A 290 31.38 -7.56 -1.64
CA TYR A 290 31.63 -7.32 -3.06
C TYR A 290 30.58 -6.41 -3.71
N GLU A 291 29.67 -5.81 -2.92
CA GLU A 291 28.44 -5.16 -3.38
C GLU A 291 28.72 -4.08 -4.43
N ILE A 292 29.76 -3.27 -4.23
CA ILE A 292 30.18 -2.19 -5.14
C ILE A 292 30.71 -2.72 -6.49
N ILE A 293 31.37 -3.88 -6.47
CA ILE A 293 31.90 -4.53 -7.69
C ILE A 293 30.74 -5.19 -8.43
N ASP A 294 29.88 -5.91 -7.71
CA ASP A 294 28.77 -6.68 -8.27
C ASP A 294 27.67 -5.78 -8.83
N ALA A 295 27.20 -4.76 -8.09
CA ALA A 295 26.20 -3.82 -8.59
C ALA A 295 26.66 -3.10 -9.86
N LYS A 296 27.94 -2.70 -9.92
CA LYS A 296 28.54 -2.11 -11.12
C LYS A 296 28.64 -3.12 -12.27
N THR A 297 28.92 -4.39 -11.96
CA THR A 297 28.97 -5.49 -12.93
C THR A 297 27.58 -5.73 -13.53
N TYR A 298 26.56 -5.93 -12.70
CA TYR A 298 25.16 -6.10 -13.12
C TYR A 298 24.66 -4.91 -13.95
N ALA A 299 24.94 -3.67 -13.53
CA ALA A 299 24.61 -2.48 -14.31
C ALA A 299 25.29 -2.43 -15.68
N SER A 300 26.57 -2.86 -15.76
CA SER A 300 27.32 -2.94 -17.03
C SER A 300 26.86 -4.09 -17.94
N TRP A 301 26.17 -5.09 -17.39
CA TRP A 301 25.52 -6.16 -18.14
C TRP A 301 24.06 -5.84 -18.51
N GLY A 302 23.56 -4.64 -18.20
CA GLY A 302 22.21 -4.23 -18.55
C GLY A 302 21.09 -4.77 -17.65
N VAL A 303 21.41 -5.29 -16.46
CA VAL A 303 20.41 -5.82 -15.52
C VAL A 303 19.43 -4.72 -15.06
N ASP A 304 18.15 -5.05 -14.98
CA ASP A 304 17.04 -4.16 -14.59
C ASP A 304 16.44 -4.49 -13.21
N TYR A 305 16.76 -5.66 -12.66
CA TYR A 305 16.19 -6.20 -11.44
C TYR A 305 17.22 -7.07 -10.69
N LEU A 306 17.23 -6.99 -9.36
CA LEU A 306 18.01 -7.88 -8.49
C LEU A 306 17.12 -8.46 -7.37
N LYS A 307 16.93 -9.78 -7.36
CA LYS A 307 16.56 -10.51 -6.13
C LYS A 307 17.81 -10.66 -5.27
N TYR A 308 17.72 -10.34 -3.99
CA TYR A 308 18.87 -10.33 -3.07
C TYR A 308 18.59 -11.13 -1.80
N ASP A 309 19.14 -12.34 -1.76
CA ASP A 309 18.86 -13.37 -0.75
C ASP A 309 19.70 -13.23 0.53
N ASN A 310 19.58 -14.17 1.46
CA ASN A 310 20.05 -14.04 2.84
C ASN A 310 20.83 -15.26 3.38
N CYS A 311 21.16 -16.25 2.56
CA CYS A 311 21.92 -17.43 2.98
C CYS A 311 23.39 -17.09 3.30
N ASN A 312 24.09 -17.96 4.04
CA ASN A 312 25.53 -17.89 4.31
C ASN A 312 26.10 -16.50 4.72
N ASN A 313 25.32 -15.69 5.44
CA ASN A 313 25.74 -14.38 5.94
C ASN A 313 26.67 -14.50 7.18
N ASP A 314 27.26 -13.38 7.60
CA ASP A 314 28.20 -13.28 8.72
C ASP A 314 27.52 -13.11 10.10
N GLY A 315 26.19 -13.16 10.16
CA GLY A 315 25.39 -12.88 11.36
C GLY A 315 25.00 -11.41 11.53
N THR A 316 25.32 -10.51 10.59
CA THR A 316 24.78 -9.15 10.59
C THR A 316 23.31 -9.13 10.16
N ILE A 317 22.49 -8.33 10.86
CA ILE A 317 21.05 -8.23 10.60
C ILE A 317 20.75 -7.61 9.21
N PRO A 318 19.63 -7.97 8.55
CA PRO A 318 19.28 -7.45 7.22
C PRO A 318 19.24 -5.92 7.15
N GLU A 319 18.73 -5.25 8.19
CA GLU A 319 18.66 -3.77 8.29
C GLU A 319 20.04 -3.09 8.13
N VAL A 320 21.14 -3.79 8.43
CA VAL A 320 22.51 -3.29 8.26
C VAL A 320 23.12 -3.67 6.90
N ARG A 321 22.84 -4.88 6.38
CA ARG A 321 23.43 -5.38 5.13
C ARG A 321 22.77 -4.83 3.87
N TYR A 322 21.43 -4.87 3.79
CA TYR A 322 20.71 -4.55 2.56
C TYR A 322 20.92 -3.09 2.09
N PRO A 323 21.03 -2.08 2.97
CA PRO A 323 21.43 -0.73 2.57
C PRO A 323 22.78 -0.63 1.83
N VAL A 324 23.73 -1.55 2.07
CA VAL A 324 25.04 -1.55 1.39
C VAL A 324 24.88 -1.87 -0.10
N MET A 325 24.05 -2.88 -0.42
CA MET A 325 23.75 -3.22 -1.82
C MET A 325 22.85 -2.17 -2.47
N ARG A 326 21.85 -1.60 -1.76
CA ARG A 326 21.09 -0.42 -2.26
C ARG A 326 22.04 0.70 -2.70
N ASP A 327 22.99 1.08 -1.84
CA ASP A 327 23.88 2.20 -2.13
C ASP A 327 24.87 1.88 -3.26
N ALA A 328 25.26 0.62 -3.41
CA ALA A 328 26.04 0.13 -4.54
C ALA A 328 25.23 0.16 -5.87
N LEU A 329 23.96 -0.26 -5.86
CA LEU A 329 23.05 -0.20 -7.01
C LEU A 329 22.80 1.26 -7.43
N ASN A 330 22.50 2.15 -6.49
CA ASN A 330 22.35 3.58 -6.75
C ASN A 330 23.65 4.21 -7.32
N ALA A 331 24.82 3.83 -6.78
CA ALA A 331 26.11 4.29 -7.27
C ALA A 331 26.51 3.72 -8.64
N SER A 332 25.83 2.68 -9.13
CA SER A 332 26.11 2.09 -10.45
C SER A 332 25.72 3.00 -11.62
N GLY A 333 24.75 3.91 -11.40
CA GLY A 333 24.20 4.80 -12.42
C GLY A 333 23.11 4.18 -13.31
N ARG A 334 22.77 2.89 -13.15
CA ARG A 334 21.60 2.26 -13.79
C ARG A 334 20.47 2.08 -12.76
N PRO A 335 19.21 2.44 -13.07
CA PRO A 335 18.07 2.03 -12.26
C PRO A 335 17.92 0.51 -12.29
N ILE A 336 17.95 -0.12 -11.11
CA ILE A 336 17.77 -1.57 -10.93
C ILE A 336 16.73 -1.74 -9.83
N PHE A 337 15.63 -2.45 -10.12
CA PHE A 337 14.61 -2.77 -9.14
C PHE A 337 15.21 -3.70 -8.08
N TYR A 338 15.13 -3.33 -6.80
CA TYR A 338 15.78 -4.06 -5.72
C TYR A 338 14.75 -4.84 -4.89
N SER A 339 14.68 -6.15 -5.11
CA SER A 339 13.79 -7.07 -4.39
C SER A 339 14.55 -7.79 -3.29
N MET A 340 14.16 -7.50 -2.04
CA MET A 340 14.83 -8.03 -0.86
C MET A 340 14.24 -9.40 -0.51
N CYS A 341 15.11 -10.38 -0.25
CA CYS A 341 14.75 -11.77 0.02
C CYS A 341 15.36 -12.23 1.35
N GLU A 342 14.99 -11.53 2.42
CA GLU A 342 15.37 -11.83 3.81
C GLU A 342 14.38 -12.76 4.53
N TRP A 343 13.38 -13.28 3.83
CA TRP A 343 12.31 -14.15 4.34
C TRP A 343 11.52 -13.57 5.52
N GLY A 344 11.45 -12.24 5.59
CA GLY A 344 10.83 -11.50 6.69
C GLY A 344 11.75 -11.28 7.90
N VAL A 345 13.01 -11.74 7.89
CA VAL A 345 13.92 -11.68 9.05
C VAL A 345 14.13 -10.23 9.51
N ASP A 346 14.04 -10.01 10.82
CA ASP A 346 14.04 -8.69 11.46
C ASP A 346 12.97 -7.71 10.92
N THR A 347 11.87 -8.25 10.39
CA THR A 347 10.60 -7.55 10.05
C THR A 347 10.78 -6.41 9.03
N PRO A 348 11.16 -6.72 7.77
CA PRO A 348 11.48 -5.73 6.74
C PRO A 348 10.33 -4.76 6.45
N ALA A 349 9.08 -5.17 6.62
CA ALA A 349 7.92 -4.28 6.52
C ALA A 349 7.96 -3.05 7.46
N LEU A 350 8.87 -2.98 8.44
CA LEU A 350 9.06 -1.80 9.30
C LEU A 350 10.19 -0.83 8.83
N TRP A 351 11.06 -1.24 7.90
CA TRP A 351 12.26 -0.46 7.52
C TRP A 351 12.64 -0.54 6.03
N ALA A 352 12.38 -1.67 5.35
CA ALA A 352 12.82 -1.96 3.99
C ALA A 352 12.23 -1.04 2.91
N ALA A 353 11.13 -0.34 3.18
CA ALA A 353 10.57 0.69 2.30
C ALA A 353 11.51 1.90 2.06
N ASN A 354 12.60 2.03 2.82
CA ASN A 354 13.69 3.00 2.56
C ASN A 354 14.97 2.32 2.03
N VAL A 355 14.86 1.05 1.62
CA VAL A 355 15.98 0.19 1.25
C VAL A 355 15.79 -0.42 -0.13
N GLY A 356 14.67 -1.12 -0.37
CA GLY A 356 14.33 -1.77 -1.63
C GLY A 356 12.90 -1.45 -2.09
N ASN A 357 12.55 -1.99 -3.25
CA ASN A 357 11.24 -1.78 -3.90
C ASN A 357 10.23 -2.90 -3.57
N SER A 358 10.72 -4.04 -3.11
CA SER A 358 9.93 -5.07 -2.44
C SER A 358 10.78 -5.78 -1.39
N TRP A 359 10.12 -6.46 -0.45
CA TRP A 359 10.78 -7.28 0.57
C TRP A 359 9.96 -8.52 0.90
N ARG A 360 10.62 -9.66 1.01
CA ARG A 360 9.98 -10.93 1.38
C ARG A 360 9.49 -10.83 2.82
N THR A 361 8.21 -11.12 3.03
CA THR A 361 7.56 -11.15 4.35
C THR A 361 7.53 -12.55 4.98
N THR A 362 7.92 -13.56 4.21
CA THR A 362 7.71 -14.99 4.48
C THR A 362 8.88 -15.85 4.01
N ASN A 363 8.99 -17.06 4.55
CA ASN A 363 9.78 -18.13 3.94
C ASN A 363 9.26 -18.47 2.53
N ASP A 364 10.02 -19.27 1.79
CA ASP A 364 9.68 -19.65 0.42
C ASP A 364 8.33 -20.37 0.35
N ILE A 365 7.60 -20.12 -0.74
CA ILE A 365 6.36 -20.82 -1.05
C ILE A 365 6.66 -22.25 -1.53
N GLU A 366 5.64 -23.11 -1.43
CA GLU A 366 5.60 -24.42 -2.07
C GLU A 366 4.28 -24.49 -2.86
N ASP A 367 4.21 -25.29 -3.92
CA ASP A 367 2.98 -25.55 -4.68
C ASP A 367 1.99 -26.43 -3.89
N SER A 368 1.51 -25.90 -2.77
CA SER A 368 0.52 -26.54 -1.92
C SER A 368 -0.38 -25.51 -1.26
N TRP A 369 -1.67 -25.87 -1.16
CA TRP A 369 -2.70 -25.04 -0.53
C TRP A 369 -2.31 -24.54 0.86
N ASN A 370 -1.62 -25.38 1.64
CA ASN A 370 -1.15 -25.00 2.98
C ASN A 370 -0.04 -23.96 2.94
N SER A 371 0.94 -24.07 2.03
CA SER A 371 2.05 -23.11 1.95
C SER A 371 1.56 -21.73 1.48
N MET A 372 0.81 -21.69 0.38
CA MET A 372 0.14 -20.48 -0.12
C MET A 372 -0.68 -19.78 0.98
N LEU A 373 -1.54 -20.54 1.68
CA LEU A 373 -2.36 -20.03 2.77
C LEU A 373 -1.55 -19.54 3.98
N ASN A 374 -0.39 -20.12 4.26
CA ASN A 374 0.46 -19.69 5.36
C ASN A 374 1.20 -18.39 5.02
N ASN A 375 1.70 -18.25 3.79
CA ASN A 375 2.40 -17.04 3.35
C ASN A 375 1.45 -15.84 3.31
N ILE A 376 0.25 -15.98 2.74
CA ILE A 376 -0.72 -14.87 2.71
C ILE A 376 -1.25 -14.49 4.11
N ASP A 377 -1.37 -15.46 5.03
CA ASP A 377 -1.76 -15.18 6.43
C ASP A 377 -0.70 -14.38 7.21
N LEU A 378 0.59 -14.61 6.91
CA LEU A 378 1.71 -13.85 7.46
C LEU A 378 1.79 -12.45 6.83
N ASN A 379 1.75 -12.37 5.51
CA ASN A 379 1.79 -11.12 4.73
C ASN A 379 0.68 -10.13 5.15
N ASN A 380 -0.53 -10.63 5.43
CA ASN A 380 -1.67 -9.83 5.87
C ASN A 380 -1.45 -9.05 7.18
N GLU A 381 -0.55 -9.48 8.08
CA GLU A 381 -0.24 -8.70 9.29
C GLU A 381 0.53 -7.40 8.99
N PHE A 382 1.08 -7.24 7.78
CA PHE A 382 1.86 -6.09 7.32
C PHE A 382 1.14 -5.23 6.27
N ALA A 383 -0.18 -5.42 6.07
CA ALA A 383 -0.94 -4.75 5.03
C ALA A 383 -0.99 -3.21 5.11
N ASP A 384 -0.61 -2.62 6.25
CA ASP A 384 -0.47 -1.16 6.42
C ASP A 384 0.99 -0.66 6.23
N LYS A 385 1.81 -1.44 5.51
CA LYS A 385 3.23 -1.16 5.24
C LYS A 385 3.60 -1.15 3.76
N ALA A 386 2.85 -1.86 2.91
CA ALA A 386 3.01 -1.78 1.46
C ALA A 386 2.38 -0.50 0.89
N GLY A 387 2.93 -0.01 -0.21
CA GLY A 387 2.40 1.10 -0.99
C GLY A 387 3.27 1.43 -2.21
N PRO A 388 2.92 2.47 -2.99
CA PRO A 388 3.64 2.83 -4.21
C PRO A 388 5.15 3.00 -4.00
N GLY A 389 5.93 2.15 -4.66
CA GLY A 389 7.40 2.11 -4.58
C GLY A 389 8.00 1.17 -3.53
N GLY A 390 7.19 0.50 -2.69
CA GLY A 390 7.63 -0.43 -1.65
C GLY A 390 6.57 -1.49 -1.32
N TRP A 391 6.77 -2.72 -1.79
CA TRP A 391 5.76 -3.79 -1.76
C TRP A 391 6.13 -4.94 -0.80
N ASN A 392 5.15 -5.41 -0.02
CA ASN A 392 5.28 -6.67 0.72
C ASN A 392 5.23 -7.85 -0.26
N ASP A 393 6.21 -8.74 -0.18
CA ASP A 393 6.33 -9.92 -1.05
C ASP A 393 6.03 -11.22 -0.25
N PRO A 394 4.91 -11.92 -0.52
CA PRO A 394 4.59 -13.24 0.04
C PRO A 394 5.21 -14.42 -0.74
N ASP A 395 6.17 -14.13 -1.63
CA ASP A 395 6.83 -15.03 -2.59
C ASP A 395 6.05 -15.30 -3.89
N MET A 396 6.65 -16.05 -4.82
CA MET A 396 6.24 -16.22 -6.22
C MET A 396 4.89 -16.96 -6.44
N LEU A 397 4.34 -16.84 -7.66
CA LEU A 397 3.12 -17.51 -8.11
C LEU A 397 3.41 -18.94 -8.60
N GLU A 398 3.05 -19.92 -7.79
CA GLU A 398 2.98 -21.35 -8.17
C GLU A 398 1.93 -21.71 -9.25
N VAL A 399 1.22 -20.73 -9.81
CA VAL A 399 0.11 -20.91 -10.77
C VAL A 399 0.52 -21.79 -11.96
N GLY A 400 0.10 -23.06 -11.91
CA GLY A 400 0.33 -24.06 -12.95
C GLY A 400 1.57 -24.95 -12.80
N ASN A 401 2.17 -25.07 -11.60
CA ASN A 401 3.28 -26.00 -11.38
C ASN A 401 2.82 -27.48 -11.29
N GLY A 402 1.70 -27.76 -10.62
CA GLY A 402 0.90 -28.97 -10.83
C GLY A 402 0.32 -29.65 -9.58
N ASP A 403 0.75 -29.26 -8.37
CA ASP A 403 0.37 -29.91 -7.11
C ASP A 403 -0.82 -29.23 -6.39
N MET A 404 -1.21 -28.01 -6.80
CA MET A 404 -2.53 -27.42 -6.53
C MET A 404 -3.51 -27.56 -7.71
N THR A 405 -4.81 -27.47 -7.44
CA THR A 405 -5.89 -27.47 -8.45
C THR A 405 -6.09 -26.11 -9.13
N ASP A 406 -6.70 -26.10 -10.32
CA ASP A 406 -7.09 -24.86 -11.03
C ASP A 406 -7.92 -23.90 -10.13
N THR A 407 -8.79 -24.44 -9.27
CA THR A 407 -9.57 -23.67 -8.28
C THR A 407 -8.67 -22.98 -7.24
N GLU A 408 -7.70 -23.73 -6.70
CA GLU A 408 -6.73 -23.22 -5.72
C GLU A 408 -5.78 -22.20 -6.36
N TYR A 409 -5.43 -22.33 -7.65
CA TYR A 409 -4.67 -21.34 -8.40
C TYR A 409 -5.46 -20.05 -8.68
N VAL A 410 -6.76 -20.14 -8.98
CA VAL A 410 -7.65 -18.96 -9.07
C VAL A 410 -7.69 -18.22 -7.73
N THR A 411 -7.76 -18.96 -6.62
CA THR A 411 -7.69 -18.40 -5.27
C THR A 411 -6.33 -17.74 -4.98
N HIS A 412 -5.23 -18.45 -5.22
CA HIS A 412 -3.85 -17.98 -5.08
C HIS A 412 -3.63 -16.65 -5.81
N PHE A 413 -3.94 -16.62 -7.11
CA PHE A 413 -3.79 -15.42 -7.93
C PHE A 413 -4.67 -14.26 -7.45
N SER A 414 -5.90 -14.53 -7.01
CA SER A 414 -6.79 -13.49 -6.45
C SER A 414 -6.26 -12.89 -5.14
N LEU A 415 -5.65 -13.71 -4.29
CA LEU A 415 -5.09 -13.30 -3.01
C LEU A 415 -3.79 -12.50 -3.18
N TRP A 416 -2.93 -12.90 -4.11
CA TRP A 416 -1.75 -12.12 -4.50
C TRP A 416 -2.17 -10.78 -5.15
N ALA A 417 -3.19 -10.80 -6.01
CA ALA A 417 -3.70 -9.60 -6.66
C ALA A 417 -4.24 -8.58 -5.65
N ILE A 418 -5.18 -8.98 -4.79
CA ILE A 418 -5.77 -8.07 -3.79
C ILE A 418 -4.76 -7.60 -2.74
N SER A 419 -3.74 -8.40 -2.42
CA SER A 419 -2.70 -8.03 -1.46
C SER A 419 -1.56 -7.16 -2.03
N LYS A 420 -1.65 -6.73 -3.31
CA LYS A 420 -0.61 -5.96 -4.00
C LYS A 420 0.76 -6.65 -3.98
N ALA A 421 0.76 -7.99 -3.93
CA ALA A 421 1.96 -8.80 -4.04
C ALA A 421 2.57 -8.68 -5.46
N PRO A 422 3.88 -8.88 -5.63
CA PRO A 422 4.47 -9.09 -6.94
C PRO A 422 3.84 -10.26 -7.68
N LEU A 423 3.55 -10.10 -8.98
CA LEU A 423 3.01 -11.19 -9.81
C LEU A 423 4.15 -11.84 -10.60
N LEU A 424 5.01 -12.58 -9.91
CA LEU A 424 6.07 -13.37 -10.50
C LEU A 424 5.60 -14.80 -10.81
N ILE A 425 5.43 -15.13 -12.09
CA ILE A 425 5.13 -16.49 -12.56
C ILE A 425 6.29 -17.44 -12.23
N GLY A 426 6.04 -18.50 -11.47
CA GLY A 426 7.03 -19.52 -11.12
C GLY A 426 7.02 -20.79 -11.98
N CYS A 427 6.10 -20.90 -12.96
CA CYS A 427 5.91 -22.11 -13.76
C CYS A 427 6.60 -22.06 -15.15
N ASP A 428 6.65 -23.19 -15.86
CA ASP A 428 7.15 -23.22 -17.24
C ASP A 428 6.13 -22.64 -18.23
N VAL A 429 6.35 -21.37 -18.59
CA VAL A 429 5.59 -20.64 -19.62
C VAL A 429 5.57 -21.33 -20.99
N ASN A 430 6.54 -22.20 -21.29
CA ASN A 430 6.60 -22.97 -22.54
C ASN A 430 5.61 -24.16 -22.57
N LYS A 431 5.00 -24.53 -21.43
CA LYS A 431 4.11 -25.70 -21.28
C LYS A 431 2.78 -25.40 -20.56
N MET A 432 2.43 -24.13 -20.34
CA MET A 432 1.17 -23.74 -19.68
C MET A 432 -0.06 -24.39 -20.33
N SER A 433 -1.03 -24.76 -19.48
CA SER A 433 -2.37 -25.08 -19.97
C SER A 433 -3.16 -23.83 -20.36
N ASN A 434 -4.23 -23.98 -21.13
CA ASN A 434 -5.15 -22.87 -21.40
C ASN A 434 -5.77 -22.31 -20.11
N THR A 435 -6.00 -23.15 -19.08
CA THR A 435 -6.51 -22.68 -17.78
C THR A 435 -5.46 -21.81 -17.09
N THR A 436 -4.22 -22.29 -16.98
CA THR A 436 -3.06 -21.57 -16.43
C THR A 436 -2.90 -20.20 -17.08
N LEU A 437 -2.93 -20.16 -18.42
CA LEU A 437 -2.83 -18.90 -19.17
C LEU A 437 -4.03 -17.98 -18.90
N SER A 438 -5.25 -18.51 -18.78
CA SER A 438 -6.44 -17.70 -18.47
C SER A 438 -6.47 -17.13 -17.05
N ILE A 439 -5.85 -17.82 -16.07
CA ILE A 439 -5.64 -17.28 -14.72
C ILE A 439 -4.64 -16.12 -14.79
N LEU A 440 -3.47 -16.36 -15.39
CA LEU A 440 -2.39 -15.38 -15.51
C LEU A 440 -2.70 -14.21 -16.44
N THR A 441 -3.74 -14.26 -17.28
CA THR A 441 -4.11 -13.15 -18.20
C THR A 441 -5.42 -12.47 -17.87
N ASN A 442 -6.02 -12.72 -16.69
CA ASN A 442 -7.22 -12.00 -16.27
C ASN A 442 -6.90 -10.52 -15.96
N SER A 443 -7.14 -9.66 -16.94
CA SER A 443 -6.87 -8.22 -16.87
C SER A 443 -7.68 -7.47 -15.83
N GLU A 444 -8.83 -7.98 -15.37
CA GLU A 444 -9.61 -7.32 -14.31
C GLU A 444 -9.06 -7.62 -12.91
N VAL A 445 -8.49 -8.81 -12.72
CA VAL A 445 -7.79 -9.19 -11.49
C VAL A 445 -6.41 -8.54 -11.43
N ILE A 446 -5.69 -8.51 -12.57
CA ILE A 446 -4.45 -7.74 -12.71
C ILE A 446 -4.70 -6.25 -12.43
N ALA A 447 -5.79 -5.66 -12.94
CA ALA A 447 -6.12 -4.25 -12.67
C ALA A 447 -6.41 -3.95 -11.18
N VAL A 448 -6.74 -4.93 -10.34
CA VAL A 448 -6.81 -4.74 -8.88
C VAL A 448 -5.41 -4.70 -8.26
N ASN A 449 -4.49 -5.56 -8.73
CA ASN A 449 -3.09 -5.55 -8.31
C ASN A 449 -2.40 -4.24 -8.72
N GLN A 450 -2.55 -3.86 -9.99
CA GLN A 450 -1.99 -2.65 -10.62
C GLN A 450 -2.85 -1.39 -10.42
N ASP A 451 -3.78 -1.36 -9.46
CA ASP A 451 -4.57 -0.14 -9.19
C ASP A 451 -3.71 0.96 -8.53
N PRO A 452 -3.68 2.20 -9.07
CA PRO A 452 -2.73 3.26 -8.69
C PRO A 452 -2.78 3.75 -7.25
N LEU A 453 -3.87 3.50 -6.51
CA LEU A 453 -3.97 3.85 -5.10
C LEU A 453 -2.95 3.04 -4.26
N GLY A 454 -2.54 1.88 -4.76
CA GLY A 454 -1.46 1.07 -4.20
C GLY A 454 -1.70 0.53 -2.79
N VAL A 455 -2.91 0.62 -2.25
CA VAL A 455 -3.23 0.12 -0.91
C VAL A 455 -3.37 -1.41 -0.94
N GLN A 456 -2.58 -2.10 -0.11
CA GLN A 456 -2.71 -3.54 0.09
C GLN A 456 -4.06 -3.89 0.73
N GLY A 457 -4.84 -4.70 0.03
CA GLY A 457 -6.05 -5.31 0.57
C GLY A 457 -5.73 -6.35 1.65
N LYS A 458 -6.64 -6.48 2.61
CA LYS A 458 -6.46 -7.23 3.86
C LYS A 458 -7.75 -7.91 4.29
N LYS A 459 -7.67 -8.84 5.23
CA LYS A 459 -8.85 -9.40 5.90
C LYS A 459 -9.63 -8.31 6.63
N VAL A 460 -10.93 -8.25 6.37
CA VAL A 460 -11.87 -7.33 7.03
C VAL A 460 -12.94 -8.07 7.84
N ALA A 461 -13.39 -9.25 7.39
CA ALA A 461 -14.35 -10.07 8.12
C ALA A 461 -14.09 -11.58 7.94
N PHE A 462 -14.73 -12.39 8.79
CA PHE A 462 -14.74 -13.85 8.73
C PHE A 462 -16.12 -14.38 9.16
N GLN A 463 -16.50 -15.54 8.68
CA GLN A 463 -17.79 -16.20 8.94
C GLN A 463 -17.56 -17.69 9.29
N SER A 464 -18.38 -18.25 10.18
CA SER A 464 -18.46 -19.69 10.42
C SER A 464 -19.33 -20.35 9.33
N THR A 465 -19.04 -21.60 8.98
CA THR A 465 -19.80 -22.37 7.97
C THR A 465 -21.26 -22.58 8.36
N GLN A 466 -22.15 -22.62 7.38
CA GLN A 466 -23.59 -22.87 7.58
C GLN A 466 -23.93 -24.36 7.49
N SER A 467 -23.08 -25.20 6.89
CA SER A 467 -23.24 -26.65 6.91
C SER A 467 -23.21 -27.20 8.36
N PRO A 468 -24.23 -27.98 8.81
CA PRO A 468 -24.33 -28.47 10.19
C PRO A 468 -23.40 -29.66 10.51
N THR A 469 -22.29 -29.81 9.80
CA THR A 469 -21.31 -30.91 9.93
C THR A 469 -20.36 -30.78 11.12
N ALA A 470 -20.88 -30.33 12.27
CA ALA A 470 -20.19 -30.28 13.58
C ALA A 470 -18.75 -29.75 13.52
N SER A 471 -18.55 -28.66 12.77
CA SER A 471 -17.29 -27.91 12.79
C SER A 471 -17.22 -27.11 14.10
N SER A 472 -16.14 -27.31 14.85
CA SER A 472 -15.77 -26.46 15.97
C SER A 472 -15.15 -25.19 15.39
N ASP A 473 -15.52 -23.98 15.82
CA ASP A 473 -14.84 -22.73 15.42
C ASP A 473 -13.34 -22.75 15.83
N VAL A 474 -12.90 -23.77 16.55
CA VAL A 474 -11.58 -23.92 17.13
C VAL A 474 -10.98 -25.28 16.75
N GLY A 475 -9.76 -25.24 16.20
CA GLY A 475 -9.00 -26.42 15.80
C GLY A 475 -7.53 -26.34 16.18
N ILE A 476 -6.74 -27.29 15.70
CA ILE A 476 -5.27 -27.25 15.76
C ILE A 476 -4.63 -27.34 14.36
N THR A 477 -3.59 -26.55 14.14
CA THR A 477 -2.72 -26.67 12.95
C THR A 477 -1.27 -26.38 13.30
N ASN A 478 -0.35 -26.54 12.35
CA ASN A 478 1.06 -26.19 12.56
C ASN A 478 1.16 -24.70 12.92
N CYS A 479 1.92 -24.39 13.96
CA CYS A 479 2.21 -23.02 14.37
C CYS A 479 2.99 -22.28 13.26
N LEU A 480 2.69 -21.00 13.04
CA LEU A 480 3.45 -20.14 12.13
C LEU A 480 4.37 -19.23 12.92
N SER A 481 5.64 -19.64 13.01
CA SER A 481 6.71 -18.80 13.50
C SER A 481 6.93 -17.64 12.52
N SER A 482 6.39 -16.47 12.83
CA SER A 482 6.91 -15.24 12.24
C SER A 482 8.32 -14.96 12.78
N THR A 483 9.04 -14.09 12.09
CA THR A 483 10.41 -13.67 12.42
C THR A 483 10.47 -12.79 13.67
N LEU A 484 9.36 -12.16 14.07
CA LEU A 484 9.19 -11.55 15.39
C LEU A 484 9.14 -12.57 16.54
N ASN A 485 9.08 -13.88 16.24
CA ASN A 485 8.69 -14.94 17.18
C ASN A 485 7.28 -14.70 17.77
N ILE A 486 6.39 -14.07 16.99
CA ILE A 486 5.00 -13.76 17.37
C ILE A 486 4.05 -14.29 16.29
N GLU A 487 3.31 -15.35 16.59
CA GLU A 487 2.39 -15.99 15.66
C GLU A 487 1.31 -15.00 15.12
N PRO A 488 0.79 -15.16 13.90
CA PRO A 488 -0.36 -14.37 13.41
C PRO A 488 -1.58 -14.43 14.35
N LYS A 489 -2.44 -13.40 14.35
CA LYS A 489 -3.57 -13.23 15.27
C LYS A 489 -4.49 -14.45 15.38
N ARG A 490 -4.61 -15.26 14.31
CA ARG A 490 -5.42 -16.52 14.30
C ARG A 490 -4.95 -17.60 15.28
N PHE A 491 -3.67 -17.57 15.67
CA PHE A 491 -3.02 -18.50 16.61
C PHE A 491 -2.96 -17.96 18.05
N ARG A 492 -3.22 -16.66 18.22
CA ARG A 492 -2.97 -15.94 19.47
C ARG A 492 -4.24 -15.84 20.31
N TRP A 493 -4.05 -16.06 21.60
CA TRP A 493 -5.09 -16.05 22.61
C TRP A 493 -4.62 -15.21 23.81
N THR A 494 -5.58 -14.75 24.61
CA THR A 494 -5.32 -14.06 25.88
C THR A 494 -6.13 -14.74 26.98
N TYR A 495 -5.55 -14.95 28.16
CA TYR A 495 -6.24 -15.52 29.31
C TYR A 495 -6.40 -14.48 30.42
N ASN A 496 -7.63 -14.27 30.85
CA ASN A 496 -7.98 -13.43 31.97
C ASN A 496 -8.21 -14.33 33.20
N ALA A 497 -7.29 -14.27 34.17
CA ALA A 497 -7.34 -15.11 35.36
C ALA A 497 -8.40 -14.66 36.39
N GLN A 498 -8.95 -13.45 36.26
CA GLN A 498 -9.95 -12.87 37.14
C GLN A 498 -11.38 -13.29 36.76
N ASP A 499 -11.66 -13.42 35.46
CA ASP A 499 -12.97 -13.84 34.95
C ASP A 499 -12.99 -15.28 34.37
N GLY A 500 -11.82 -15.87 34.13
CA GLY A 500 -11.64 -17.23 33.60
C GLY A 500 -11.72 -17.34 32.07
N SER A 501 -11.87 -16.23 31.34
CA SER A 501 -12.02 -16.25 29.89
C SER A 501 -10.69 -16.48 29.15
N ILE A 502 -10.75 -17.31 28.12
CA ILE A 502 -9.74 -17.39 27.06
C ILE A 502 -10.33 -16.65 25.86
N ARG A 503 -9.62 -15.67 25.29
CA ARG A 503 -10.14 -14.79 24.23
C ARG A 503 -9.23 -14.78 23.01
N SER A 504 -9.81 -14.88 21.82
CA SER A 504 -9.11 -14.86 20.53
C SER A 504 -8.51 -13.47 20.28
N ALA A 505 -7.22 -13.38 19.94
CA ALA A 505 -6.56 -12.11 19.63
C ALA A 505 -6.96 -11.55 18.25
N LEU A 506 -7.66 -12.33 17.43
CA LEU A 506 -8.22 -11.90 16.15
C LEU A 506 -9.35 -10.86 16.31
N ASN A 507 -10.19 -11.02 17.34
CA ASN A 507 -11.49 -10.35 17.45
C ASN A 507 -11.96 -10.09 18.90
N GLY A 508 -11.19 -10.49 19.91
CA GLY A 508 -11.51 -10.31 21.34
C GLY A 508 -12.60 -11.23 21.89
N LYS A 509 -13.18 -12.13 21.07
CA LYS A 509 -14.29 -13.02 21.44
C LYS A 509 -13.82 -14.22 22.26
N CYS A 510 -14.74 -14.82 23.03
CA CYS A 510 -14.45 -15.79 24.06
C CYS A 510 -14.56 -17.25 23.57
N LEU A 511 -13.57 -18.06 23.96
CA LEU A 511 -13.57 -19.52 23.83
C LEU A 511 -14.72 -20.11 24.66
N SER A 512 -15.64 -20.84 24.02
CA SER A 512 -16.93 -21.20 24.58
C SER A 512 -17.28 -22.67 24.34
N ILE A 513 -17.97 -23.32 25.29
CA ILE A 513 -18.66 -24.59 25.01
C ILE A 513 -19.99 -24.28 24.32
N GLU A 514 -20.21 -24.90 23.16
CA GLU A 514 -21.42 -24.74 22.33
C GLU A 514 -22.71 -25.02 23.11
N SER A 515 -23.67 -24.09 23.05
CA SER A 515 -25.04 -24.25 23.60
C SER A 515 -25.12 -24.81 25.03
N CYS A 516 -24.10 -24.55 25.85
CA CYS A 516 -23.88 -25.17 27.18
C CYS A 516 -23.87 -26.72 27.20
N ASN A 517 -23.73 -27.39 26.06
CA ASN A 517 -23.99 -28.81 25.94
C ASN A 517 -23.00 -29.66 26.76
N THR A 518 -23.54 -30.46 27.67
CA THR A 518 -22.78 -31.30 28.63
C THR A 518 -22.49 -32.71 28.11
N ALA A 519 -22.80 -33.01 26.84
CA ALA A 519 -22.41 -34.25 26.16
C ALA A 519 -20.88 -34.43 26.12
N GLU A 520 -20.43 -35.66 25.85
CA GLU A 520 -19.03 -35.88 25.45
C GLU A 520 -18.84 -35.43 23.99
N ARG A 521 -17.69 -34.80 23.70
CA ARG A 521 -17.35 -34.28 22.37
C ARG A 521 -18.23 -33.12 21.89
N THR A 522 -18.75 -32.31 22.82
CA THR A 522 -19.36 -31.01 22.46
C THR A 522 -18.33 -30.13 21.76
N ASN A 523 -18.74 -29.39 20.73
CA ASN A 523 -17.86 -28.47 19.99
C ASN A 523 -17.41 -27.28 20.86
N ILE A 524 -16.27 -26.70 20.48
CA ILE A 524 -15.83 -25.42 21.01
C ILE A 524 -16.15 -24.34 19.98
N VAL A 525 -16.70 -23.22 20.44
CA VAL A 525 -17.14 -22.11 19.59
C VAL A 525 -16.55 -20.79 20.07
N VAL A 526 -16.43 -19.80 19.20
CA VAL A 526 -15.87 -18.48 19.54
C VAL A 526 -17.00 -17.44 19.51
N SER A 527 -17.49 -17.08 20.69
CA SER A 527 -18.71 -16.26 20.85
C SER A 527 -18.48 -14.98 21.66
N GLU A 528 -19.40 -14.02 21.56
CA GLU A 528 -19.31 -12.74 22.28
C GLU A 528 -19.08 -12.94 23.79
N CYS A 529 -18.09 -12.26 24.35
CA CYS A 529 -17.77 -12.40 25.77
C CYS A 529 -18.90 -11.87 26.67
N ARG A 530 -19.55 -12.79 27.40
CA ARG A 530 -20.69 -12.57 28.29
C ARG A 530 -20.42 -13.12 29.70
N ILE A 531 -19.17 -13.00 30.14
CA ILE A 531 -18.71 -13.57 31.41
C ILE A 531 -19.46 -12.91 32.59
N ASN A 532 -20.03 -13.74 33.47
CA ASN A 532 -20.84 -13.33 34.62
C ASN A 532 -22.13 -12.52 34.27
N ASP A 533 -22.56 -12.47 33.00
CA ASP A 533 -23.83 -11.85 32.59
C ASP A 533 -25.00 -12.76 33.00
N PRO A 534 -25.90 -12.35 33.93
CA PRO A 534 -27.01 -13.20 34.39
C PRO A 534 -28.05 -13.51 33.32
N GLN A 535 -28.09 -12.76 32.21
CA GLN A 535 -29.00 -12.97 31.09
C GLN A 535 -28.38 -13.81 29.96
N ALA A 536 -27.08 -14.08 30.02
CA ALA A 536 -26.39 -14.89 29.02
C ALA A 536 -26.61 -16.39 29.21
N GLN A 537 -26.34 -17.17 28.15
CA GLN A 537 -26.39 -18.63 28.20
C GLN A 537 -25.55 -19.14 29.39
N CYS A 538 -26.20 -19.91 30.26
CA CYS A 538 -25.61 -20.48 31.47
C CYS A 538 -24.82 -19.49 32.35
N GLN A 539 -25.29 -18.24 32.43
CA GLN A 539 -24.72 -17.17 33.25
C GLN A 539 -23.25 -16.87 32.88
N GLY A 540 -22.88 -17.10 31.62
CA GLY A 540 -21.51 -16.96 31.09
C GLY A 540 -20.55 -18.11 31.43
N LYS A 541 -20.98 -19.12 32.21
CA LYS A 541 -20.08 -20.19 32.69
C LYS A 541 -19.52 -21.08 31.59
N ASN A 542 -20.22 -21.21 30.46
CA ASN A 542 -19.74 -21.97 29.30
C ASN A 542 -18.52 -21.32 28.62
N GLN A 543 -18.18 -20.07 28.97
CA GLN A 543 -17.02 -19.33 28.48
C GLN A 543 -15.86 -19.26 29.51
N GLN A 544 -16.04 -19.87 30.69
CA GLN A 544 -15.08 -19.82 31.79
C GLN A 544 -14.24 -21.10 31.88
N TRP A 545 -12.93 -20.93 31.98
CA TRP A 545 -11.93 -21.98 31.96
C TRP A 545 -10.98 -21.85 33.16
N ILE A 546 -10.25 -22.93 33.45
CA ILE A 546 -9.14 -22.98 34.42
C ILE A 546 -7.96 -23.61 33.69
N ILE A 547 -6.83 -22.90 33.65
CA ILE A 547 -5.57 -23.44 33.14
C ILE A 547 -4.82 -24.08 34.31
N ASN A 548 -4.76 -25.40 34.34
CA ASN A 548 -4.04 -26.16 35.35
C ASN A 548 -2.60 -26.41 34.89
N THR A 549 -1.65 -25.64 35.41
CA THR A 549 -0.22 -25.76 35.05
C THR A 549 0.45 -27.06 35.49
N THR A 550 -0.13 -27.78 36.48
CA THR A 550 0.48 -29.00 37.06
C THR A 550 0.33 -30.22 36.16
N ASP A 551 -0.88 -30.45 35.61
CA ASP A 551 -1.14 -31.54 34.65
C ASP A 551 -1.37 -31.03 33.21
N GLN A 552 -1.29 -29.73 33.02
CA GLN A 552 -1.32 -29.01 31.73
C GLN A 552 -2.69 -29.10 31.03
N THR A 553 -3.76 -29.33 31.79
CA THR A 553 -5.14 -29.32 31.26
C THR A 553 -5.75 -27.92 31.26
N ILE A 554 -6.65 -27.68 30.30
CA ILE A 554 -7.54 -26.51 30.26
C ILE A 554 -8.95 -27.03 30.52
N VAL A 555 -9.57 -26.63 31.64
CA VAL A 555 -10.80 -27.26 32.19
C VAL A 555 -11.94 -26.25 32.24
N SER A 556 -13.13 -26.59 31.74
CA SER A 556 -14.30 -25.72 31.80
C SER A 556 -14.91 -25.66 33.20
N GLN A 557 -15.19 -24.44 33.67
CA GLN A 557 -15.86 -24.20 34.96
C GLN A 557 -17.35 -24.56 34.95
N MET A 558 -17.97 -24.75 33.77
CA MET A 558 -19.37 -25.14 33.64
C MET A 558 -19.61 -26.61 34.01
N ASN A 559 -18.75 -27.51 33.55
CA ASN A 559 -19.01 -28.96 33.56
C ASN A 559 -17.79 -29.83 33.91
N GLY A 560 -16.62 -29.23 34.21
CA GLY A 560 -15.41 -29.95 34.60
C GLY A 560 -14.72 -30.72 33.47
N LYS A 561 -15.10 -30.51 32.20
CA LYS A 561 -14.48 -31.18 31.04
C LYS A 561 -13.23 -30.45 30.55
N CYS A 562 -12.34 -31.21 29.93
CA CYS A 562 -11.08 -30.74 29.39
C CYS A 562 -11.22 -30.36 27.92
N LEU A 563 -10.44 -29.35 27.51
CA LEU A 563 -10.18 -29.03 26.11
C LEU A 563 -9.36 -30.17 25.47
N ASP A 564 -9.90 -30.81 24.44
CA ASP A 564 -9.45 -32.10 23.92
C ASP A 564 -9.26 -32.08 22.40
N VAL A 565 -8.11 -32.54 21.90
CA VAL A 565 -7.88 -32.76 20.45
C VAL A 565 -8.48 -34.11 20.03
N HIS A 566 -9.38 -34.11 19.06
CA HIS A 566 -10.11 -35.32 18.70
C HIS A 566 -9.19 -36.43 18.16
N ASN A 567 -9.31 -37.63 18.74
CA ASN A 567 -8.58 -38.86 18.38
C ASN A 567 -7.04 -38.68 18.25
N LEU A 568 -6.43 -37.74 18.99
CA LEU A 568 -4.98 -37.43 18.97
C LEU A 568 -4.41 -36.93 17.63
N ALA A 569 -5.22 -36.85 16.57
CA ALA A 569 -4.75 -36.59 15.19
C ALA A 569 -5.67 -35.70 14.34
N GLY A 570 -6.91 -35.43 14.78
CA GLY A 570 -7.82 -34.54 14.06
C GLY A 570 -7.50 -33.06 14.26
N SER A 571 -8.01 -32.22 13.36
CA SER A 571 -8.06 -30.76 13.52
C SER A 571 -8.99 -30.34 14.66
N ASN A 572 -10.15 -30.98 14.79
CA ASN A 572 -11.24 -30.52 15.66
C ASN A 572 -10.89 -30.61 17.15
N VAL A 573 -11.14 -29.52 17.86
CA VAL A 573 -11.03 -29.44 19.32
C VAL A 573 -12.43 -29.50 19.95
N ASN A 574 -12.56 -30.23 21.05
CA ASN A 574 -13.84 -30.57 21.66
C ASN A 574 -13.77 -30.54 23.20
N ALA A 575 -14.92 -30.54 23.87
CA ALA A 575 -15.00 -30.73 25.32
C ALA A 575 -15.19 -32.21 25.65
N PHE A 576 -14.19 -32.82 26.29
CA PHE A 576 -14.21 -34.24 26.68
C PHE A 576 -13.88 -34.44 28.16
N SER A 577 -14.39 -35.52 28.76
CA SER A 577 -14.08 -35.91 30.14
C SER A 577 -12.56 -35.96 30.39
N CYS A 578 -12.12 -35.28 31.46
CA CYS A 578 -10.69 -35.12 31.78
C CYS A 578 -10.02 -36.46 32.13
N ASN A 579 -9.22 -36.97 31.20
CA ASN A 579 -8.40 -38.19 31.34
C ASN A 579 -6.89 -37.87 31.41
N LYS A 580 -6.50 -36.61 31.17
CA LYS A 580 -5.11 -36.10 31.22
C LYS A 580 -4.17 -36.75 30.20
N GLN A 581 -4.70 -37.32 29.11
CA GLN A 581 -3.93 -37.87 28.00
C GLN A 581 -3.29 -36.78 27.13
N HIS A 582 -2.50 -37.20 26.15
CA HIS A 582 -1.65 -36.33 25.33
C HIS A 582 -2.42 -35.31 24.47
N ASN A 583 -3.67 -35.61 24.11
CA ASN A 583 -4.59 -34.70 23.43
C ASN A 583 -5.24 -33.64 24.34
N GLN A 584 -5.14 -33.77 25.66
CA GLN A 584 -5.72 -32.84 26.65
C GLN A 584 -4.66 -31.93 27.32
N ARG A 585 -3.39 -32.02 26.88
CA ARG A 585 -2.27 -31.27 27.46
C ARG A 585 -1.87 -30.10 26.56
N TRP A 586 -1.84 -28.91 27.15
CA TRP A 586 -1.61 -27.65 26.46
C TRP A 586 -0.50 -26.85 27.15
N ILE A 587 0.33 -26.20 26.34
CA ILE A 587 1.39 -25.29 26.78
C ILE A 587 0.96 -23.89 26.33
N TRP A 588 0.78 -22.99 27.29
CA TRP A 588 0.61 -21.57 26.99
C TRP A 588 1.98 -20.94 26.80
N ASN A 589 2.26 -20.37 25.63
CA ASN A 589 3.43 -19.53 25.44
C ASN A 589 3.04 -18.07 25.67
N THR A 590 3.64 -17.44 26.68
CA THR A 590 3.35 -16.05 27.07
C THR A 590 4.09 -15.01 26.24
N ILE A 591 5.00 -15.42 25.35
CA ILE A 591 5.76 -14.53 24.46
C ILE A 591 4.93 -14.22 23.20
N ASP A 592 4.46 -15.26 22.50
CA ASP A 592 3.63 -15.11 21.29
C ASP A 592 2.13 -15.04 21.60
N GLY A 593 1.66 -15.58 22.74
CA GLY A 593 0.23 -15.72 23.07
C GLY A 593 -0.42 -17.01 22.55
N SER A 594 0.35 -17.97 22.05
CA SER A 594 -0.16 -19.22 21.49
C SER A 594 -0.48 -20.27 22.56
N ILE A 595 -1.46 -21.13 22.26
CA ILE A 595 -1.80 -22.31 23.06
C ILE A 595 -1.41 -23.54 22.25
N ARG A 596 -0.30 -24.20 22.60
CA ARG A 596 0.26 -25.32 21.83
C ARG A 596 -0.10 -26.66 22.46
N ASN A 597 -0.61 -27.61 21.68
CA ASN A 597 -0.82 -28.98 22.19
C ASN A 597 0.56 -29.62 22.46
N LYS A 598 0.77 -30.09 23.70
CA LYS A 598 2.09 -30.55 24.18
C LYS A 598 2.66 -31.74 23.38
N ASN A 599 1.83 -32.55 22.75
CA ASN A 599 2.26 -33.78 22.08
C ASN A 599 2.56 -33.58 20.60
N SER A 600 1.74 -32.78 19.90
CA SER A 600 1.88 -32.53 18.47
C SER A 600 2.64 -31.24 18.14
N GLY A 601 2.87 -30.37 19.12
CA GLY A 601 3.45 -29.03 18.94
C GLY A 601 2.50 -28.03 18.27
N LYS A 602 1.41 -28.50 17.67
CA LYS A 602 0.41 -27.70 16.93
C LYS A 602 -0.27 -26.66 17.81
N CYS A 603 -0.52 -25.49 17.22
CA CYS A 603 -1.16 -24.36 17.87
C CYS A 603 -2.69 -24.47 17.76
N LEU A 604 -3.38 -24.08 18.83
CA LEU A 604 -4.82 -23.84 18.84
C LEU A 604 -5.12 -22.61 17.96
N ILE A 605 -6.01 -22.78 16.98
CA ILE A 605 -6.46 -21.70 16.10
C ILE A 605 -7.96 -21.48 16.23
N GLN A 606 -8.39 -20.24 16.07
CA GLN A 606 -9.74 -19.99 15.58
C GLN A 606 -9.76 -20.30 14.08
N ILE A 607 -10.58 -21.27 13.69
CA ILE A 607 -10.76 -21.61 12.28
C ILE A 607 -11.51 -20.47 11.60
N GLN A 608 -10.99 -20.04 10.46
CA GLN A 608 -11.61 -19.08 9.55
C GLN A 608 -11.88 -19.83 8.25
N GLU A 609 -12.99 -20.57 8.20
CA GLU A 609 -13.35 -21.33 7.00
C GLU A 609 -13.89 -20.41 5.90
N LEU A 610 -14.55 -19.29 6.26
CA LEU A 610 -15.04 -18.28 5.32
C LEU A 610 -14.44 -16.92 5.67
N GLU A 611 -13.82 -16.25 4.69
CA GLU A 611 -13.12 -14.97 4.87
C GLU A 611 -13.58 -13.92 3.86
N VAL A 612 -13.60 -12.66 4.29
CA VAL A 612 -13.78 -11.48 3.43
C VAL A 612 -12.50 -10.66 3.51
N TRP A 613 -11.84 -10.53 2.36
CA TRP A 613 -10.70 -9.64 2.15
C TRP A 613 -11.16 -8.42 1.35
N ALA A 614 -10.66 -7.23 1.67
CA ALA A 614 -11.00 -6.01 0.93
C ALA A 614 -9.84 -5.00 0.89
N GLY A 615 -9.84 -4.16 -0.14
CA GLY A 615 -8.99 -2.98 -0.28
C GLY A 615 -9.68 -1.91 -1.14
N PRO A 616 -9.48 -0.61 -0.85
CA PRO A 616 -9.97 0.48 -1.70
C PRO A 616 -9.20 0.52 -3.03
N LEU A 617 -9.82 1.13 -4.04
CA LEU A 617 -9.27 1.37 -5.38
C LEU A 617 -9.30 2.88 -5.69
N ASP A 618 -8.47 3.34 -6.63
CA ASP A 618 -8.30 4.77 -6.95
C ASP A 618 -9.60 5.46 -7.40
N ASP A 619 -10.47 4.73 -8.10
CA ASP A 619 -11.78 5.22 -8.55
C ASP A 619 -12.85 5.31 -7.44
N GLY A 620 -12.47 5.11 -6.17
CA GLY A 620 -13.36 5.15 -5.01
C GLY A 620 -14.25 3.92 -4.85
N SER A 621 -14.03 2.87 -5.63
CA SER A 621 -14.63 1.55 -5.40
C SER A 621 -13.77 0.68 -4.48
N ALA A 622 -14.26 -0.52 -4.14
CA ALA A 622 -13.50 -1.51 -3.37
C ALA A 622 -13.28 -2.79 -4.19
N ALA A 623 -12.07 -3.33 -4.14
CA ALA A 623 -11.81 -4.73 -4.46
C ALA A 623 -12.18 -5.60 -3.25
N VAL A 624 -12.83 -6.73 -3.49
CA VAL A 624 -13.21 -7.69 -2.44
C VAL A 624 -12.92 -9.12 -2.91
N VAL A 625 -12.31 -9.94 -2.07
CA VAL A 625 -12.22 -11.39 -2.27
C VAL A 625 -13.02 -12.09 -1.18
N LEU A 626 -14.05 -12.83 -1.59
CA LEU A 626 -14.78 -13.77 -0.76
C LEU A 626 -14.08 -15.12 -0.88
N LEU A 627 -13.48 -15.62 0.19
CA LEU A 627 -12.62 -16.81 0.20
C LEU A 627 -13.24 -17.93 1.04
N ASN A 628 -13.40 -19.11 0.44
CA ASN A 628 -13.74 -20.33 1.16
C ASN A 628 -12.47 -21.17 1.40
N ARG A 629 -11.99 -21.20 2.66
CA ARG A 629 -10.89 -22.05 3.15
C ARG A 629 -11.38 -23.41 3.66
N GLY A 630 -12.69 -23.60 3.75
CA GLY A 630 -13.35 -24.79 4.27
C GLY A 630 -13.50 -25.92 3.25
N ASN A 631 -14.07 -27.04 3.72
CA ASN A 631 -14.25 -28.27 2.95
C ASN A 631 -15.72 -28.50 2.48
N SER A 632 -16.62 -27.54 2.72
CA SER A 632 -18.01 -27.50 2.23
C SER A 632 -18.22 -26.31 1.30
N SER A 633 -19.21 -26.40 0.40
CA SER A 633 -19.60 -25.29 -0.50
C SER A 633 -20.59 -24.36 0.22
N GLU A 634 -20.19 -23.10 0.44
CA GLU A 634 -20.80 -22.19 1.42
C GLU A 634 -21.00 -20.77 0.85
N PRO A 635 -22.12 -20.07 1.13
CA PRO A 635 -22.31 -18.68 0.74
C PRO A 635 -21.62 -17.71 1.71
N ILE A 636 -20.93 -16.70 1.19
CA ILE A 636 -20.20 -15.69 1.98
C ILE A 636 -20.85 -14.31 1.76
N THR A 637 -21.01 -13.54 2.83
CA THR A 637 -21.54 -12.17 2.76
C THR A 637 -20.43 -11.13 3.00
N VAL A 638 -20.38 -10.11 2.15
CA VAL A 638 -19.67 -8.85 2.43
C VAL A 638 -20.71 -7.78 2.79
N HIS A 639 -20.56 -7.15 3.95
CA HIS A 639 -21.36 -5.98 4.33
C HIS A 639 -20.65 -4.70 3.92
N TRP A 640 -21.41 -3.64 3.64
CA TRP A 640 -20.82 -2.34 3.29
C TRP A 640 -19.97 -1.77 4.45
N SER A 641 -20.31 -2.11 5.69
CA SER A 641 -19.49 -1.83 6.89
C SER A 641 -18.10 -2.48 6.89
N ASP A 642 -17.91 -3.56 6.13
CA ASP A 642 -16.64 -4.30 6.10
C ASP A 642 -15.65 -3.64 5.13
N ILE A 643 -16.14 -2.74 4.27
CA ILE A 643 -15.41 -2.04 3.21
C ILE A 643 -15.53 -0.51 3.34
N ASP A 644 -15.83 -0.01 4.55
CA ASP A 644 -16.03 1.40 4.91
C ASP A 644 -17.10 2.15 4.07
N PHE A 645 -18.01 1.43 3.42
CA PHE A 645 -19.12 1.98 2.63
C PHE A 645 -20.37 2.24 3.49
N PRO A 646 -21.21 3.24 3.17
CA PRO A 646 -22.43 3.52 3.94
C PRO A 646 -23.44 2.37 3.85
N THR A 647 -23.84 1.83 5.00
CA THR A 647 -24.77 0.67 5.10
C THR A 647 -26.20 0.94 4.63
N HIS A 648 -26.50 2.17 4.23
CA HIS A 648 -27.80 2.58 3.67
C HIS A 648 -27.76 2.82 2.15
N ASP A 649 -26.58 2.74 1.53
CA ASP A 649 -26.42 3.07 0.12
C ASP A 649 -26.36 1.81 -0.74
N SER A 650 -26.59 2.02 -2.04
CA SER A 650 -26.51 0.97 -3.04
C SER A 650 -25.11 0.96 -3.66
N ALA A 651 -24.58 -0.22 -3.94
CA ALA A 651 -23.38 -0.41 -4.74
C ALA A 651 -23.63 -1.40 -5.88
N LEU A 652 -22.95 -1.19 -7.00
CA LEU A 652 -22.89 -2.10 -8.13
C LEU A 652 -21.82 -3.15 -7.84
N VAL A 653 -22.18 -4.43 -7.93
CA VAL A 653 -21.25 -5.57 -7.71
C VAL A 653 -20.92 -6.21 -9.05
N ARG A 654 -19.62 -6.39 -9.32
CA ARG A 654 -19.09 -7.05 -10.52
C ARG A 654 -18.12 -8.17 -10.14
N ASP A 655 -18.35 -9.35 -10.71
CA ASP A 655 -17.46 -10.51 -10.64
C ASP A 655 -16.35 -10.38 -11.69
N LEU A 656 -15.09 -10.45 -11.23
CA LEU A 656 -13.90 -10.24 -12.06
C LEU A 656 -13.43 -11.53 -12.75
N TRP A 657 -13.85 -12.71 -12.28
CA TRP A 657 -13.55 -14.00 -12.92
C TRP A 657 -14.62 -14.40 -13.92
N ALA A 658 -15.90 -14.07 -13.64
CA ALA A 658 -16.99 -14.22 -14.60
C ALA A 658 -17.09 -13.04 -15.58
N HIS A 659 -16.23 -12.01 -15.46
CA HIS A 659 -16.26 -10.75 -16.23
C HIS A 659 -17.65 -10.08 -16.27
N LYS A 660 -18.43 -10.21 -15.18
CA LYS A 660 -19.88 -10.02 -15.19
C LYS A 660 -20.35 -9.13 -14.04
N THR A 661 -21.04 -8.06 -14.39
CA THR A 661 -21.82 -7.26 -13.44
C THR A 661 -22.99 -8.09 -12.93
N ILE A 662 -23.04 -8.34 -11.61
CA ILE A 662 -24.03 -9.20 -10.95
C ILE A 662 -25.35 -8.44 -10.75
N GLY A 663 -25.26 -7.20 -10.26
CA GLY A 663 -26.41 -6.35 -9.98
C GLY A 663 -26.10 -5.21 -9.02
N ALA A 664 -27.14 -4.47 -8.64
CA ALA A 664 -27.09 -3.45 -7.60
C ALA A 664 -27.62 -4.02 -6.28
N PHE A 665 -26.85 -3.84 -5.19
CA PHE A 665 -27.17 -4.37 -3.86
C PHE A 665 -27.04 -3.26 -2.81
N ARG A 666 -27.74 -3.40 -1.66
CA ARG A 666 -27.87 -2.35 -0.64
C ARG A 666 -27.47 -2.85 0.74
N GLY A 667 -26.49 -2.21 1.36
CA GLY A 667 -25.95 -2.54 2.69
C GLY A 667 -25.09 -3.81 2.78
N ASN A 668 -25.22 -4.76 1.85
CA ASN A 668 -24.40 -5.97 1.73
C ASN A 668 -24.60 -6.66 0.37
N TYR A 669 -23.75 -7.63 0.06
CA TYR A 669 -23.94 -8.64 -0.97
C TYR A 669 -23.57 -10.03 -0.41
N THR A 670 -24.45 -11.02 -0.61
CA THR A 670 -24.19 -12.44 -0.32
C THR A 670 -23.97 -13.19 -1.63
N SER A 671 -22.89 -13.94 -1.73
CA SER A 671 -22.58 -14.77 -2.89
C SER A 671 -23.55 -15.95 -3.04
N PRO A 672 -23.64 -16.57 -4.24
CA PRO A 672 -23.94 -18.00 -4.34
C PRO A 672 -22.98 -18.83 -3.46
N ASN A 673 -23.24 -20.12 -3.25
CA ASN A 673 -22.27 -20.99 -2.60
C ASN A 673 -20.93 -20.96 -3.37
N ILE A 674 -19.85 -20.69 -2.65
CA ILE A 674 -18.47 -20.74 -3.13
C ILE A 674 -17.94 -22.13 -2.76
N GLU A 675 -17.45 -22.86 -3.76
CA GLU A 675 -16.94 -24.23 -3.58
C GLU A 675 -15.72 -24.29 -2.62
N PRO A 676 -15.40 -25.47 -2.06
CA PRO A 676 -14.20 -25.65 -1.25
C PRO A 676 -12.94 -25.12 -1.95
N HIS A 677 -12.11 -24.40 -1.18
CA HIS A 677 -10.86 -23.79 -1.62
C HIS A 677 -10.99 -22.72 -2.74
N ALA A 678 -12.21 -22.32 -3.10
CA ALA A 678 -12.49 -21.34 -4.15
C ALA A 678 -12.65 -19.89 -3.61
N VAL A 679 -12.64 -18.95 -4.55
CA VAL A 679 -12.94 -17.52 -4.30
C VAL A 679 -14.03 -17.00 -5.23
N MET A 680 -14.70 -15.93 -4.79
CA MET A 680 -15.37 -14.97 -5.67
C MET A 680 -14.67 -13.62 -5.50
N MET A 681 -14.02 -13.13 -6.56
CA MET A 681 -13.34 -11.84 -6.57
C MET A 681 -14.23 -10.78 -7.24
N LEU A 682 -14.41 -9.65 -6.56
CA LEU A 682 -15.40 -8.64 -6.87
C LEU A 682 -14.77 -7.24 -6.96
N LYS A 683 -15.33 -6.39 -7.82
CA LYS A 683 -15.25 -4.93 -7.71
C LYS A 683 -16.62 -4.40 -7.30
N ILE A 684 -16.66 -3.55 -6.28
CA ILE A 684 -17.88 -3.03 -5.66
C ILE A 684 -17.83 -1.50 -5.67
N THR A 685 -18.68 -0.86 -6.47
CA THR A 685 -18.67 0.58 -6.73
C THR A 685 -19.95 1.22 -6.20
N LEU A 686 -19.87 2.23 -5.33
CA LEU A 686 -21.05 2.99 -4.87
C LEU A 686 -21.78 3.65 -6.05
N PHE A 687 -23.10 3.74 -5.96
CA PHE A 687 -23.88 4.63 -6.84
C PHE A 687 -23.68 6.09 -6.40
N GLN A 688 -23.17 6.92 -7.32
CA GLN A 688 -23.15 8.38 -7.21
C GLN A 688 -24.49 8.98 -7.69
#